data_AF-A0A7C3SCX8-F1
#
_entry.id   AF-A0A7C3SCX8-F1
#
_cell.length_a   1.000
_cell.length_b   1.000
_cell.length_c   1.000
_cell.angle_alpha   90.00
_cell.angle_beta   90.00
_cell.angle_gamma   90.00
#
_symmetry.space_group_name_H-M   'P 1'
#
loop_
_entity.id
_entity.type
_entity.pdbx_description
1 polymer ?
#
loop_
_entity_poly.entity_id
_entity_poly.type
_entity_poly.pdbx_seq_one_letter_code
_entity_poly.pdbx_strand_id
1 'polypeptide(L)'
;MAEFKTIGVLGLGHVGLPTAVGFAELGYQVIGTDSDAKKVETIAQGKSPFYEPELEPLLQKNLAAGRLRVTTDVGEAVRISDILFVCVGTPQRPDGSADLSQVEAVIRTVAENLNGYKLIVEKSTVPVQTAQWIKRTLIRYAGSNATFDVASNPEFLREGTAVHDFFHPDRIVIGVESERAKEWLLELYRPLNAPIVVTDLNTAEIIKHAANSFLALKISFINMVADLCEATGADVVKVAEGIGLDPRIGKHFLQAGVGFGGYCFDGAETSFTLNSPYLIARPMSELFQTAKQNPPRFVLSFDPILRRPTIVRLIALTCRDYEGEFVRIKTRMGRQITVTADHPIVLYDKHADTFKVVEAREVRPGDLMLAIADIPHLATEKSVDLLSHLVRSQLAELVKVRPRNYSLKDLPKEVFRQIPQTNPQKRHDFRRHNYMTLWAYDYLRRNGVVKDDDLLLFTTKGKPTYCPSRFPIDEDFMRLIGYYLAEGCIVTDKGRNGIVRERVNFTFGVHETEYLNDLRRILGRYGILYLERRSGNSVTIVVSSKIFAFLFRDVLKCGTRSENKRLPQIAFNVDKPLRLALLQGLFSGDGSISLLNGGRNACLEYATVSKPLADGVILLLHSLGIVASLKTCWMRKSKQPTYIVRVSGLRQMKQLISVFGQKRGKDLKEILARYQREIRPNGYHHYGGFVALPVTSVERFHDRREVYSMETENGLLVAGSGLIVHNCLPKDLKAFIRIAEEHNVDFSLLKEVERINEARVDRFVRKVQKALWVLKYKTLAVWGLAFKPNTDDIREAPSLKIIRRLLDEGANLRLYDPAAMENVRQVFPENPPRLVYCQSALEAATGAHAILLVTEWDEFKQVDWHQVKQVVALPIVVDGRNCLDPTKLQEAGFEYYGMGRPSIVPAQVVGVSSK
;
A
#
# COMPACT_ATOMS: atom_id res chain seq x y z
N MET A 1 48.47 -13.77 -1.35
CA MET A 1 47.10 -13.22 -1.31
C MET A 1 46.49 -13.69 0.00
N ALA A 2 45.93 -12.78 0.80
CA ALA A 2 45.42 -13.12 2.12
C ALA A 2 43.98 -13.65 2.02
N GLU A 3 43.79 -14.95 2.21
CA GLU A 3 42.47 -15.57 2.19
C GLU A 3 41.62 -15.13 3.40
N PHE A 4 40.65 -14.25 3.18
CA PHE A 4 39.39 -14.28 3.92
C PHE A 4 38.37 -15.11 3.12
N LYS A 5 37.43 -15.76 3.81
CA LYS A 5 36.49 -16.71 3.18
C LYS A 5 35.03 -16.40 3.48
N THR A 6 34.70 -15.76 4.60
CA THR A 6 33.30 -15.48 5.00
C THR A 6 33.09 -14.04 5.49
N ILE A 7 31.95 -13.45 5.14
CA ILE A 7 31.53 -12.08 5.50
C ILE A 7 30.27 -12.15 6.37
N GLY A 8 30.19 -11.43 7.47
CA GLY A 8 28.97 -11.21 8.24
C GLY A 8 28.37 -9.83 7.96
N VAL A 9 27.04 -9.71 7.98
CA VAL A 9 26.33 -8.42 7.84
C VAL A 9 25.30 -8.29 8.97
N LEU A 10 25.57 -7.38 9.91
CA LEU A 10 24.88 -7.23 11.19
C LEU A 10 23.87 -6.07 11.11
N GLY A 11 22.62 -6.38 10.79
CA GLY A 11 21.53 -5.48 10.45
C GLY A 11 21.15 -5.61 8.97
N LEU A 12 19.86 -5.77 8.67
CA LEU A 12 19.34 -6.11 7.33
C LEU A 12 18.23 -5.15 6.85
N GLY A 13 18.38 -3.86 7.15
CA GLY A 13 17.53 -2.79 6.60
C GLY A 13 17.89 -2.36 5.16
N HIS A 14 17.46 -1.16 4.77
CA HIS A 14 17.67 -0.56 3.44
C HIS A 14 19.16 -0.51 3.01
N VAL A 15 20.09 -0.49 3.96
CA VAL A 15 21.54 -0.58 3.73
C VAL A 15 22.04 -2.02 3.73
N GLY A 16 21.69 -2.77 4.77
CA GLY A 16 22.31 -4.05 5.09
C GLY A 16 21.88 -5.18 4.15
N LEU A 17 20.62 -5.23 3.72
CA LEU A 17 20.18 -6.28 2.80
C LEU A 17 20.77 -6.14 1.39
N PRO A 18 20.72 -4.96 0.71
CA PRO A 18 21.42 -4.78 -0.57
C PRO A 18 22.92 -5.10 -0.46
N THR A 19 23.56 -4.72 0.65
CA THR A 19 24.97 -5.05 0.92
C THR A 19 25.20 -6.58 0.99
N ALA A 20 24.38 -7.31 1.75
CA ALA A 20 24.52 -8.77 1.91
C ALA A 20 24.22 -9.55 0.62
N VAL A 21 23.18 -9.13 -0.12
CA VAL A 21 22.83 -9.69 -1.44
C VAL A 21 23.95 -9.41 -2.44
N GLY A 22 24.42 -8.17 -2.48
CA GLY A 22 25.48 -7.71 -3.35
C GLY A 22 26.76 -8.52 -3.20
N PHE A 23 27.30 -8.64 -1.98
CA PHE A 23 28.50 -9.46 -1.76
C PHE A 23 28.33 -10.93 -2.16
N ALA A 24 27.18 -11.52 -1.88
CA ALA A 24 26.94 -12.92 -2.25
C ALA A 24 26.86 -13.08 -3.78
N GLU A 25 26.30 -12.10 -4.50
CA GLU A 25 26.27 -12.06 -5.97
C GLU A 25 27.66 -11.94 -6.60
N LEU A 26 28.58 -11.19 -5.96
CA LEU A 26 30.00 -11.13 -6.37
C LEU A 26 30.77 -12.44 -6.10
N GLY A 27 30.16 -13.42 -5.43
CA GLY A 27 30.71 -14.76 -5.26
C GLY A 27 31.12 -15.14 -3.82
N TYR A 28 31.11 -14.21 -2.88
CA TYR A 28 31.56 -14.44 -1.50
C TYR A 28 30.55 -15.28 -0.69
N GLN A 29 31.04 -15.92 0.38
CA GLN A 29 30.19 -16.51 1.42
C GLN A 29 29.78 -15.43 2.42
N VAL A 30 28.47 -15.29 2.66
CA VAL A 30 27.88 -14.21 3.45
C VAL A 30 26.91 -14.77 4.50
N ILE A 31 26.96 -14.25 5.73
CA ILE A 31 25.97 -14.49 6.78
C ILE A 31 25.34 -13.17 7.25
N GLY A 32 24.10 -12.92 6.83
CA GLY A 32 23.30 -11.80 7.37
C GLY A 32 22.72 -12.13 8.74
N THR A 33 22.54 -11.12 9.60
CA THR A 33 21.80 -11.27 10.86
C THR A 33 21.07 -9.98 11.22
N ASP A 34 19.92 -10.09 11.87
CA ASP A 34 19.12 -8.96 12.34
C ASP A 34 18.35 -9.39 13.60
N SER A 35 18.09 -8.46 14.52
CA SER A 35 17.35 -8.78 15.76
C SER A 35 15.85 -8.98 15.51
N ASP A 36 15.31 -8.48 14.39
CA ASP A 36 13.96 -8.83 13.94
C ASP A 36 13.97 -10.20 13.24
N ALA A 37 13.65 -11.24 14.01
CA ALA A 37 13.51 -12.61 13.52
C ALA A 37 12.53 -12.75 12.34
N LYS A 38 11.52 -11.87 12.19
CA LYS A 38 10.61 -11.90 11.01
C LYS A 38 11.30 -11.38 9.76
N LYS A 39 12.19 -10.40 9.90
CA LYS A 39 13.01 -9.87 8.82
C LYS A 39 14.01 -10.94 8.35
N VAL A 40 14.71 -11.58 9.29
CA VAL A 40 15.59 -12.73 9.02
C VAL A 40 14.82 -13.88 8.34
N GLU A 41 13.66 -14.29 8.86
CA GLU A 41 12.80 -15.32 8.23
C GLU A 41 12.45 -14.97 6.78
N THR A 42 12.04 -13.72 6.52
CA THR A 42 11.63 -13.30 5.18
C THR A 42 12.80 -13.28 4.20
N ILE A 43 13.98 -12.89 4.67
CA ILE A 43 15.21 -12.85 3.87
C ILE A 43 15.73 -14.27 3.61
N ALA A 44 15.68 -15.18 4.58
CA ALA A 44 16.04 -16.60 4.40
C ALA A 44 15.19 -17.30 3.31
N GLN A 45 13.98 -16.80 3.08
CA GLN A 45 13.04 -17.29 2.05
C GLN A 45 13.19 -16.57 0.71
N GLY A 46 14.15 -15.65 0.59
CA GLY A 46 14.47 -14.96 -0.66
C GLY A 46 13.59 -13.75 -0.98
N LYS A 47 13.22 -12.93 0.02
CA LYS A 47 12.33 -11.77 -0.18
C LYS A 47 12.77 -10.45 0.45
N SER A 48 12.38 -9.34 -0.19
CA SER A 48 12.69 -7.97 0.23
C SER A 48 11.86 -7.50 1.45
N PRO A 49 12.32 -6.47 2.20
CA PRO A 49 11.50 -5.70 3.14
C PRO A 49 10.84 -4.42 2.59
N PHE A 50 11.31 -3.88 1.48
CA PHE A 50 10.94 -2.56 0.89
C PHE A 50 11.12 -2.62 -0.64
N TYR A 51 10.57 -1.66 -1.40
CA TYR A 51 10.89 -1.58 -2.83
C TYR A 51 12.27 -1.04 -3.02
N GLU A 52 13.00 -1.80 -3.80
CA GLU A 52 14.26 -1.42 -4.34
C GLU A 52 14.35 -2.17 -5.67
N PRO A 53 14.38 -1.47 -6.82
CA PRO A 53 14.52 -2.13 -8.11
C PRO A 53 15.62 -3.19 -8.07
N GLU A 54 15.36 -4.33 -8.71
CA GLU A 54 16.33 -5.43 -8.90
C GLU A 54 16.75 -6.22 -7.63
N LEU A 55 16.32 -5.86 -6.41
CA LEU A 55 16.82 -6.46 -5.16
C LEU A 55 16.41 -7.94 -4.95
N GLU A 56 15.11 -8.24 -5.05
CA GLU A 56 14.59 -9.58 -4.74
C GLU A 56 15.09 -10.70 -5.69
N PRO A 57 15.21 -10.50 -7.02
CA PRO A 57 15.80 -11.49 -7.92
C PRO A 57 17.23 -11.91 -7.55
N LEU A 58 18.07 -10.97 -7.13
CA LEU A 58 19.47 -11.22 -6.78
C LEU A 58 19.59 -11.91 -5.41
N LEU A 59 18.71 -11.58 -4.46
CA LEU A 59 18.64 -12.26 -3.16
C LEU A 59 18.39 -13.77 -3.31
N GLN A 60 17.42 -14.15 -4.15
CA GLN A 60 17.05 -15.56 -4.37
C GLN A 60 18.19 -16.37 -4.99
N LYS A 61 18.84 -15.82 -6.02
CA LYS A 61 19.98 -16.43 -6.72
C LYS A 61 21.11 -16.85 -5.77
N ASN A 62 21.36 -16.07 -4.73
CA ASN A 62 22.52 -16.23 -3.87
C ASN A 62 22.28 -17.09 -2.63
N LEU A 63 21.06 -17.14 -2.12
CA LEU A 63 20.63 -18.17 -1.16
C LEU A 63 20.69 -19.57 -1.81
N ALA A 64 20.14 -19.70 -3.03
CA ALA A 64 20.09 -20.97 -3.75
C ALA A 64 21.49 -21.50 -4.13
N ALA A 65 22.45 -20.61 -4.41
CA ALA A 65 23.84 -20.96 -4.65
C ALA A 65 24.64 -21.32 -3.38
N GLY A 66 24.02 -21.29 -2.20
CA GLY A 66 24.72 -21.49 -0.93
C GLY A 66 25.78 -20.42 -0.64
N ARG A 67 25.62 -19.21 -1.18
CA ARG A 67 26.52 -18.07 -0.97
C ARG A 67 26.02 -17.09 0.09
N LEU A 68 24.71 -17.00 0.29
CA LEU A 68 24.11 -16.26 1.39
C LEU A 68 23.44 -17.23 2.38
N ARG A 69 23.70 -17.03 3.67
CA ARG A 69 22.94 -17.56 4.80
C ARG A 69 22.43 -16.38 5.64
N VAL A 70 21.39 -16.59 6.45
CA VAL A 70 21.04 -15.63 7.50
C VAL A 70 20.74 -16.33 8.83
N THR A 71 20.94 -15.62 9.94
CA THR A 71 20.73 -16.10 11.31
C THR A 71 20.17 -14.98 12.19
N THR A 72 19.79 -15.30 13.43
CA THR A 72 19.53 -14.30 14.49
C THR A 72 20.65 -14.30 15.55
N ASP A 73 21.55 -15.28 15.55
CA ASP A 73 22.71 -15.31 16.46
C ASP A 73 23.84 -14.44 15.88
N VAL A 74 23.95 -13.21 16.40
CA VAL A 74 25.07 -12.30 16.07
C VAL A 74 26.42 -12.92 16.45
N GLY A 75 26.48 -13.69 17.54
CA GLY A 75 27.68 -14.42 17.95
C GLY A 75 28.05 -15.52 16.96
N GLU A 76 27.09 -16.20 16.33
CA GLU A 76 27.36 -17.17 15.26
C GLU A 76 28.03 -16.48 14.08
N ALA A 77 27.45 -15.37 13.61
CA ALA A 77 28.01 -14.58 12.52
C ALA A 77 29.44 -14.11 12.85
N VAL A 78 29.70 -13.66 14.07
CA VAL A 78 31.04 -13.26 14.56
C VAL A 78 32.02 -14.43 14.56
N ARG A 79 31.63 -15.59 15.09
CA ARG A 79 32.51 -16.76 15.20
C ARG A 79 32.94 -17.31 13.84
N ILE A 80 32.08 -17.29 12.83
CA ILE A 80 32.38 -17.87 11.50
C ILE A 80 32.94 -16.89 10.46
N SER A 81 32.65 -15.59 10.57
CA SER A 81 33.05 -14.62 9.55
C SER A 81 34.45 -14.06 9.79
N ASP A 82 35.14 -13.68 8.73
CA ASP A 82 36.43 -12.99 8.78
C ASP A 82 36.24 -11.47 8.79
N ILE A 83 35.26 -10.98 8.02
CA ILE A 83 34.85 -9.57 7.90
C ILE A 83 33.43 -9.41 8.45
N LEU A 84 33.12 -8.34 9.18
CA LEU A 84 31.85 -8.14 9.89
C LEU A 84 31.30 -6.72 9.67
N PHE A 85 30.37 -6.54 8.73
CA PHE A 85 29.73 -5.26 8.44
C PHE A 85 28.63 -4.92 9.46
N VAL A 86 28.62 -3.71 10.00
CA VAL A 86 27.60 -3.20 10.94
C VAL A 86 26.65 -2.26 10.21
N CYS A 87 25.40 -2.70 10.04
CA CYS A 87 24.38 -2.10 9.18
C CYS A 87 23.03 -1.87 9.92
N VAL A 88 23.08 -1.63 11.23
CA VAL A 88 21.92 -1.33 12.09
C VAL A 88 21.42 0.12 11.94
N GLY A 89 20.23 0.41 12.47
CA GLY A 89 19.59 1.72 12.36
C GLY A 89 20.11 2.75 13.37
N THR A 90 20.32 3.99 12.91
CA THR A 90 20.78 5.14 13.71
C THR A 90 19.74 6.27 13.68
N PRO A 91 18.60 6.13 14.37
CA PRO A 91 17.54 7.15 14.35
C PRO A 91 18.01 8.47 15.00
N GLN A 92 17.43 9.60 14.58
CA GLN A 92 17.66 10.88 15.27
C GLN A 92 16.95 10.90 16.63
N ARG A 93 17.59 11.56 17.60
CA ARG A 93 16.99 12.00 18.86
C ARG A 93 16.38 13.42 18.68
N PRO A 94 15.53 13.90 19.60
CA PRO A 94 14.87 15.21 19.47
C PRO A 94 15.81 16.43 19.41
N ASP A 95 17.08 16.27 19.80
CA ASP A 95 18.14 17.28 19.71
C ASP A 95 18.95 17.23 18.39
N GLY A 96 18.56 16.36 17.45
CA GLY A 96 19.26 16.14 16.17
C GLY A 96 20.46 15.21 16.24
N SER A 97 20.86 14.73 17.43
CA SER A 97 21.94 13.75 17.58
C SER A 97 21.52 12.36 17.09
N ALA A 98 22.49 11.54 16.67
CA ALA A 98 22.24 10.17 16.24
C ALA A 98 22.21 9.21 17.43
N ASP A 99 21.20 8.34 17.52
CA ASP A 99 21.16 7.29 18.52
C ASP A 99 22.05 6.10 18.13
N LEU A 100 23.09 5.87 18.92
CA LEU A 100 24.07 4.78 18.73
C LEU A 100 23.78 3.53 19.57
N SER A 101 22.63 3.48 20.26
CA SER A 101 22.23 2.35 21.12
C SER A 101 22.33 0.99 20.42
N GLN A 102 21.91 0.91 19.15
CA GLN A 102 21.97 -0.33 18.35
C GLN A 102 23.41 -0.73 17.99
N VAL A 103 24.27 0.25 17.73
CA VAL A 103 25.69 0.03 17.36
C VAL A 103 26.47 -0.51 18.56
N GLU A 104 26.31 0.11 19.75
CA GLU A 104 26.96 -0.36 20.97
C GLU A 104 26.51 -1.79 21.33
N ALA A 105 25.20 -2.07 21.26
CA ALA A 105 24.65 -3.38 21.58
C ALA A 105 25.22 -4.50 20.67
N VAL A 106 25.32 -4.25 19.36
CA VAL A 106 25.96 -5.19 18.42
C VAL A 106 27.43 -5.39 18.76
N ILE A 107 28.19 -4.30 18.94
CA ILE A 107 29.65 -4.38 19.15
C ILE A 107 30.03 -5.04 20.48
N ARG A 108 29.22 -4.91 21.53
CA ARG A 108 29.39 -5.71 22.75
C ARG A 108 29.24 -7.20 22.48
N THR A 109 28.23 -7.60 21.71
CA THR A 109 28.05 -9.00 21.29
C THR A 109 29.22 -9.50 20.42
N VAL A 110 29.81 -8.62 19.58
CA VAL A 110 31.03 -8.94 18.83
C VAL A 110 32.21 -9.19 19.76
N ALA A 111 32.46 -8.30 20.73
CA ALA A 111 33.56 -8.43 21.70
C ALA A 111 33.49 -9.74 22.49
N GLU A 112 32.28 -10.09 22.96
CA GLU A 112 31.98 -11.31 23.72
C GLU A 112 32.17 -12.61 22.90
N ASN A 113 32.36 -12.54 21.58
CA ASN A 113 32.43 -13.68 20.66
C ASN A 113 33.69 -13.75 19.77
N LEU A 114 34.69 -12.88 19.99
CA LEU A 114 35.94 -12.92 19.22
C LEU A 114 36.72 -14.23 19.46
N ASN A 115 36.89 -15.03 18.41
CA ASN A 115 37.53 -16.35 18.44
C ASN A 115 38.82 -16.44 17.59
N GLY A 116 39.40 -15.28 17.25
CA GLY A 116 40.55 -15.13 16.35
C GLY A 116 40.56 -13.74 15.73
N TYR A 117 41.43 -13.49 14.75
CA TYR A 117 41.43 -12.21 14.04
C TYR A 117 40.09 -11.98 13.32
N LYS A 118 39.54 -10.77 13.45
CA LYS A 118 38.35 -10.29 12.73
C LYS A 118 38.58 -8.89 12.18
N LEU A 119 37.95 -8.55 11.07
CA LEU A 119 37.84 -7.18 10.56
C LEU A 119 36.41 -6.68 10.79
N ILE A 120 36.21 -5.76 11.73
CA ILE A 120 34.90 -5.17 12.02
C ILE A 120 34.74 -3.92 11.16
N VAL A 121 33.73 -3.89 10.29
CA VAL A 121 33.50 -2.81 9.34
C VAL A 121 32.23 -2.05 9.72
N GLU A 122 32.37 -0.81 10.16
CA GLU A 122 31.25 0.11 10.31
C GLU A 122 30.65 0.45 8.93
N LYS A 123 29.31 0.44 8.79
CA LYS A 123 28.62 0.85 7.54
C LYS A 123 27.33 1.67 7.77
N SER A 124 26.68 1.54 8.92
CA SER A 124 25.58 2.39 9.38
C SER A 124 25.96 3.87 9.35
N THR A 125 25.09 4.78 8.89
CA THR A 125 25.35 6.23 8.97
C THR A 125 25.47 6.70 10.44
N VAL A 126 26.71 6.79 10.94
CA VAL A 126 27.10 7.10 12.34
C VAL A 126 27.96 8.35 12.43
N PRO A 127 28.02 9.06 13.57
CA PRO A 127 28.94 10.18 13.79
C PRO A 127 30.43 9.83 13.62
N VAL A 128 31.26 10.84 13.36
CA VAL A 128 32.72 10.68 13.35
C VAL A 128 33.25 10.19 14.70
N GLN A 129 34.36 9.44 14.67
CA GLN A 129 34.98 8.70 15.76
C GLN A 129 34.14 7.50 16.26
N THR A 130 33.02 7.14 15.63
CA THR A 130 32.24 5.96 16.06
C THR A 130 33.08 4.70 15.89
N ALA A 131 33.84 4.54 14.81
CA ALA A 131 34.81 3.46 14.62
C ALA A 131 35.88 3.43 15.73
N GLN A 132 36.28 4.59 16.29
CA GLN A 132 37.16 4.63 17.47
C GLN A 132 36.42 4.21 18.76
N TRP A 133 35.15 4.58 18.93
CA TRP A 133 34.31 4.10 20.02
C TRP A 133 34.07 2.59 19.93
N ILE A 134 33.90 2.05 18.72
CA ILE A 134 33.84 0.61 18.43
C ILE A 134 35.16 -0.05 18.86
N LYS A 135 36.31 0.45 18.41
CA LYS A 135 37.64 -0.06 18.80
C LYS A 135 37.86 -0.03 20.31
N ARG A 136 37.53 1.07 20.99
CA ARG A 136 37.59 1.22 22.47
C ARG A 136 36.66 0.22 23.18
N THR A 137 35.47 -0.04 22.62
CA THR A 137 34.49 -0.99 23.16
C THR A 137 34.99 -2.43 23.01
N LEU A 138 35.50 -2.80 21.84
CA LEU A 138 36.12 -4.11 21.61
C LEU A 138 37.31 -4.36 22.56
N ILE A 139 38.23 -3.40 22.72
CA ILE A 139 39.34 -3.52 23.69
C ILE A 139 38.81 -3.72 25.12
N ARG A 140 37.79 -2.94 25.53
CA ARG A 140 37.23 -2.98 26.88
C ARG A 140 36.55 -4.31 27.23
N TYR A 141 35.85 -4.93 26.28
CA TYR A 141 35.04 -6.12 26.53
C TYR A 141 35.71 -7.44 26.10
N ALA A 142 36.64 -7.43 25.14
CA ALA A 142 37.38 -8.62 24.70
C ALA A 142 38.80 -8.74 25.33
N GLY A 143 39.33 -7.66 25.90
CA GLY A 143 40.63 -7.63 26.58
C GLY A 143 41.84 -7.50 25.64
N SER A 144 43.03 -7.38 26.24
CA SER A 144 44.30 -7.03 25.55
C SER A 144 44.80 -8.04 24.53
N ASN A 145 44.32 -9.28 24.59
CA ASN A 145 44.80 -10.38 23.76
C ASN A 145 43.91 -10.62 22.53
N ALA A 146 42.81 -9.88 22.39
CA ALA A 146 41.93 -9.95 21.24
C ALA A 146 42.61 -9.35 20.01
N THR A 147 42.75 -10.14 18.95
CA THR A 147 43.26 -9.66 17.66
C THR A 147 42.09 -9.26 16.78
N PHE A 148 42.06 -8.02 16.32
CA PHE A 148 41.08 -7.51 15.35
C PHE A 148 41.56 -6.19 14.77
N ASP A 149 41.01 -5.83 13.62
CA ASP A 149 41.04 -4.46 13.09
C ASP A 149 39.61 -3.91 13.00
N VAL A 150 39.50 -2.58 13.04
CA VAL A 150 38.26 -1.86 12.73
C VAL A 150 38.47 -1.11 11.41
N ALA A 151 37.40 -1.03 10.62
CA ALA A 151 37.31 -0.25 9.40
C ALA A 151 36.00 0.55 9.37
N SER A 152 35.94 1.58 8.55
CA SER A 152 34.71 2.29 8.17
C SER A 152 34.50 2.12 6.67
N ASN A 153 33.29 1.74 6.27
CA ASN A 153 32.88 1.63 4.87
C ASN A 153 31.43 2.13 4.75
N PRO A 154 31.23 3.46 4.71
CA PRO A 154 29.89 4.00 4.65
C PRO A 154 29.13 3.56 3.39
N GLU A 155 27.81 3.57 3.48
CA GLU A 155 26.93 3.37 2.34
C GLU A 155 26.74 4.67 1.55
N PHE A 156 26.49 4.56 0.24
CA PHE A 156 26.07 5.68 -0.62
C PHE A 156 24.87 5.30 -1.50
N LEU A 157 24.05 4.39 -0.98
CA LEU A 157 22.91 3.83 -1.68
C LEU A 157 21.72 4.80 -1.56
N ARG A 158 20.93 4.92 -2.63
CA ARG A 158 19.74 5.78 -2.63
C ARG A 158 18.51 4.89 -2.76
N GLU A 159 17.54 5.06 -1.87
CA GLU A 159 16.31 4.26 -1.94
C GLU A 159 15.59 4.47 -3.28
N GLY A 160 15.26 3.38 -3.97
CA GLY A 160 14.78 3.37 -5.36
C GLY A 160 15.89 3.24 -6.43
N THR A 161 17.17 3.26 -6.05
CA THR A 161 18.30 2.83 -6.89
C THR A 161 19.40 2.05 -6.13
N ALA A 162 19.21 1.63 -4.88
CA ALA A 162 20.25 1.06 -4.00
C ALA A 162 20.92 -0.23 -4.52
N VAL A 163 20.25 -1.01 -5.39
CA VAL A 163 20.87 -2.18 -6.03
C VAL A 163 21.77 -1.76 -7.18
N HIS A 164 21.26 -0.93 -8.08
CA HIS A 164 22.06 -0.28 -9.12
C HIS A 164 23.28 0.42 -8.50
N ASP A 165 23.08 1.14 -7.39
CA ASP A 165 24.13 1.86 -6.67
C ASP A 165 25.11 0.94 -5.93
N PHE A 166 24.75 -0.33 -5.67
CA PHE A 166 25.69 -1.34 -5.17
C PHE A 166 26.55 -1.93 -6.29
N PHE A 167 25.96 -2.22 -7.45
CA PHE A 167 26.68 -2.84 -8.58
C PHE A 167 27.41 -1.84 -9.48
N HIS A 168 26.98 -0.58 -9.47
CA HIS A 168 27.57 0.53 -10.22
C HIS A 168 27.83 1.75 -9.30
N PRO A 169 28.59 1.60 -8.20
CA PRO A 169 28.89 2.71 -7.29
C PRO A 169 29.89 3.67 -7.94
N ASP A 170 29.63 4.99 -7.85
CA ASP A 170 30.59 6.01 -8.37
C ASP A 170 31.99 5.87 -7.74
N ARG A 171 32.01 5.39 -6.49
CA ARG A 171 33.19 5.16 -5.65
C ARG A 171 32.82 4.28 -4.46
N ILE A 172 33.82 3.62 -3.88
CA ILE A 172 33.71 2.88 -2.62
C ILE A 172 34.73 3.47 -1.66
N VAL A 173 34.31 3.84 -0.44
CA VAL A 173 35.18 4.47 0.56
C VAL A 173 35.54 3.43 1.63
N ILE A 174 36.83 3.27 1.93
CA ILE A 174 37.31 2.40 3.01
C ILE A 174 38.30 3.15 3.92
N GLY A 175 37.85 3.42 5.14
CA GLY A 175 38.67 3.87 6.26
C GLY A 175 39.31 2.67 6.94
N VAL A 176 40.63 2.65 7.07
CA VAL A 176 41.41 1.51 7.59
C VAL A 176 42.66 1.99 8.34
N GLU A 177 43.09 1.24 9.35
CA GLU A 177 44.33 1.52 10.11
C GLU A 177 45.46 0.50 9.83
N SER A 178 45.19 -0.59 9.10
CA SER A 178 46.17 -1.64 8.81
C SER A 178 46.19 -2.04 7.34
N GLU A 179 47.38 -2.40 6.83
CA GLU A 179 47.54 -2.93 5.47
C GLU A 179 46.76 -4.24 5.27
N ARG A 180 46.55 -5.04 6.32
CA ARG A 180 45.72 -6.26 6.24
C ARG A 180 44.25 -5.94 6.01
N ALA A 181 43.69 -4.98 6.75
CA ALA A 181 42.31 -4.53 6.57
C ALA A 181 42.10 -3.94 5.17
N LYS A 182 43.08 -3.16 4.71
CA LYS A 182 43.15 -2.58 3.35
C LYS A 182 43.19 -3.65 2.26
N GLU A 183 44.10 -4.62 2.32
CA GLU A 183 44.18 -5.73 1.35
C GLU A 183 42.85 -6.50 1.27
N TRP A 184 42.24 -6.80 2.42
CA TRP A 184 40.98 -7.55 2.49
C TRP A 184 39.82 -6.78 1.85
N LEU A 185 39.66 -5.49 2.12
CA LEU A 185 38.59 -4.69 1.53
C LEU A 185 38.84 -4.34 0.05
N LEU A 186 40.09 -4.22 -0.39
CA LEU A 186 40.42 -4.04 -1.80
C LEU A 186 40.07 -5.29 -2.62
N GLU A 187 40.43 -6.49 -2.14
CA GLU A 187 40.08 -7.74 -2.82
C GLU A 187 38.56 -8.00 -2.79
N LEU A 188 37.89 -7.69 -1.67
CA LEU A 188 36.42 -7.80 -1.52
C LEU A 188 35.64 -7.01 -2.58
N TYR A 189 36.12 -5.81 -2.91
CA TYR A 189 35.44 -4.92 -3.84
C TYR A 189 35.98 -4.97 -5.28
N ARG A 190 37.08 -5.70 -5.51
CA ARG A 190 37.67 -5.90 -6.85
C ARG A 190 36.66 -6.30 -7.95
N PRO A 191 35.64 -7.15 -7.70
CA PRO A 191 34.68 -7.54 -8.74
C PRO A 191 33.79 -6.40 -9.27
N LEU A 192 33.62 -5.29 -8.54
CA LEU A 192 32.78 -4.15 -8.97
C LEU A 192 33.47 -3.22 -9.97
N ASN A 193 34.79 -3.30 -10.12
CA ASN A 193 35.60 -2.43 -11.00
C ASN A 193 35.34 -0.91 -10.80
N ALA A 194 34.97 -0.51 -9.58
CA ALA A 194 34.68 0.86 -9.19
C ALA A 194 35.90 1.54 -8.53
N PRO A 195 36.01 2.89 -8.55
CA PRO A 195 37.07 3.60 -7.83
C PRO A 195 37.01 3.35 -6.32
N ILE A 196 38.10 2.85 -5.71
CA ILE A 196 38.19 2.65 -4.26
C ILE A 196 39.05 3.76 -3.64
N VAL A 197 38.48 4.50 -2.70
CA VAL A 197 39.15 5.54 -1.91
C VAL A 197 39.57 4.93 -0.58
N VAL A 198 40.89 4.76 -0.40
CA VAL A 198 41.49 4.26 0.86
C VAL A 198 41.91 5.44 1.73
N THR A 199 41.52 5.45 3.00
CA THR A 199 41.77 6.55 3.95
C THR A 199 41.75 6.02 5.40
N ASP A 200 41.76 6.90 6.40
CA ASP A 200 41.60 6.52 7.82
C ASP A 200 40.12 6.42 8.24
N LEU A 201 39.87 5.90 9.45
CA LEU A 201 38.53 5.69 9.99
C LEU A 201 37.68 6.97 10.05
N ASN A 202 38.23 8.04 10.64
CA ASN A 202 37.48 9.26 10.91
C ASN A 202 37.19 10.00 9.59
N THR A 203 38.14 10.00 8.66
CA THR A 203 37.95 10.58 7.33
C THR A 203 36.88 9.84 6.54
N ALA A 204 36.83 8.50 6.60
CA ALA A 204 35.75 7.73 5.96
C ALA A 204 34.36 8.06 6.53
N GLU A 205 34.19 8.08 7.86
CA GLU A 205 32.95 8.49 8.53
C GLU A 205 32.53 9.93 8.13
N ILE A 206 33.49 10.87 8.12
CA ILE A 206 33.26 12.23 7.65
C ILE A 206 32.79 12.25 6.20
N ILE A 207 33.38 11.47 5.29
CA ILE A 207 33.01 11.47 3.86
C ILE A 207 31.52 11.14 3.66
N LYS A 208 30.87 10.34 4.52
CA LYS A 208 29.42 10.12 4.46
C LYS A 208 28.62 11.38 4.75
N HIS A 209 28.84 11.97 5.92
CA HIS A 209 28.11 13.16 6.37
C HIS A 209 28.44 14.38 5.52
N ALA A 210 29.71 14.54 5.15
CA ALA A 210 30.18 15.55 4.23
C ALA A 210 29.55 15.37 2.84
N ALA A 211 29.44 14.15 2.29
CA ALA A 211 28.77 13.94 1.01
C ALA A 211 27.28 14.30 1.09
N ASN A 212 26.51 13.71 2.01
CA ASN A 212 25.06 13.96 2.11
C ASN A 212 24.76 15.44 2.42
N SER A 213 25.56 16.09 3.28
CA SER A 213 25.43 17.52 3.57
C SER A 213 25.97 18.42 2.46
N PHE A 214 26.95 17.97 1.68
CA PHE A 214 27.41 18.68 0.48
C PHE A 214 26.38 18.62 -0.64
N LEU A 215 25.62 17.53 -0.78
CA LEU A 215 24.47 17.46 -1.69
C LEU A 215 23.35 18.42 -1.25
N ALA A 216 23.05 18.49 0.05
CA ALA A 216 22.11 19.48 0.60
C ALA A 216 22.62 20.93 0.45
N LEU A 217 23.94 21.15 0.61
CA LEU A 217 24.60 22.43 0.36
C LEU A 217 24.59 22.79 -1.12
N LYS A 218 24.83 21.88 -2.07
CA LYS A 218 24.72 22.17 -3.51
C LYS A 218 23.29 22.59 -3.88
N ILE A 219 22.28 21.89 -3.37
CA ILE A 219 20.86 22.27 -3.54
C ILE A 219 20.58 23.65 -2.93
N SER A 220 21.02 23.91 -1.70
CA SER A 220 20.71 25.19 -1.02
C SER A 220 21.54 26.36 -1.55
N PHE A 221 22.77 26.12 -2.00
CA PHE A 221 23.62 27.08 -2.69
C PHE A 221 23.03 27.45 -4.05
N ILE A 222 22.67 26.47 -4.90
CA ILE A 222 22.07 26.80 -6.21
C ILE A 222 20.68 27.45 -6.04
N ASN A 223 19.98 27.17 -4.94
CA ASN A 223 18.77 27.88 -4.54
C ASN A 223 19.02 29.35 -4.12
N MET A 224 20.12 29.63 -3.42
CA MET A 224 20.53 31.00 -3.10
C MET A 224 21.04 31.75 -4.33
N VAL A 225 21.78 31.07 -5.22
CA VAL A 225 22.18 31.62 -6.53
C VAL A 225 20.96 31.87 -7.40
N ALA A 226 19.94 31.01 -7.37
CA ALA A 226 18.65 31.26 -8.00
C ALA A 226 18.00 32.56 -7.46
N ASP A 227 17.98 32.77 -6.15
CA ASP A 227 17.46 34.01 -5.56
C ASP A 227 18.19 35.27 -6.06
N LEU A 228 19.50 35.17 -6.36
CA LEU A 228 20.30 36.25 -6.96
C LEU A 228 20.05 36.39 -8.47
N CYS A 229 19.92 35.29 -9.21
CA CYS A 229 19.59 35.30 -10.64
C CYS A 229 18.25 36.00 -10.91
N GLU A 230 17.25 35.80 -10.04
CA GLU A 230 15.96 36.52 -10.09
C GLU A 230 16.05 38.02 -9.84
N ALA A 231 17.04 38.46 -9.05
CA ALA A 231 17.27 39.87 -8.76
C ALA A 231 18.07 40.58 -9.86
N THR A 232 18.86 39.83 -10.64
CA THR A 232 19.79 40.35 -11.67
C THR A 232 19.32 40.09 -13.11
N GLY A 233 18.35 39.22 -13.32
CA GLY A 233 17.87 38.83 -14.66
C GLY A 233 18.69 37.72 -15.33
N ALA A 234 19.48 36.96 -14.56
CA ALA A 234 20.23 35.80 -15.06
C ALA A 234 19.38 34.51 -15.05
N ASP A 235 19.83 33.47 -15.77
CA ASP A 235 19.20 32.14 -15.78
C ASP A 235 20.02 31.12 -14.98
N VAL A 236 19.52 30.70 -13.82
CA VAL A 236 20.18 29.70 -12.98
C VAL A 236 20.32 28.34 -13.65
N VAL A 237 19.53 28.00 -14.66
CA VAL A 237 19.78 26.78 -15.45
C VAL A 237 20.98 26.98 -16.37
N LYS A 238 21.18 28.17 -16.93
CA LYS A 238 22.41 28.49 -17.69
C LYS A 238 23.62 28.75 -16.79
N VAL A 239 23.42 29.20 -15.54
CA VAL A 239 24.49 29.21 -14.52
C VAL A 239 24.81 27.78 -14.09
N ALA A 240 23.82 26.94 -13.77
CA ALA A 240 24.01 25.54 -13.40
C ALA A 240 24.60 24.69 -14.54
N GLU A 241 24.31 25.02 -15.80
CA GLU A 241 24.97 24.46 -16.98
C GLU A 241 26.40 24.99 -17.09
N GLY A 242 26.62 26.31 -17.06
CA GLY A 242 27.95 26.93 -17.17
C GLY A 242 28.93 26.49 -16.09
N ILE A 243 28.49 26.44 -14.82
CA ILE A 243 29.28 25.88 -13.71
C ILE A 243 29.26 24.36 -13.69
N GLY A 244 28.20 23.70 -14.19
CA GLY A 244 28.10 22.24 -14.22
C GLY A 244 28.90 21.56 -15.34
N LEU A 245 29.26 22.33 -16.37
CA LEU A 245 30.25 22.02 -17.40
C LEU A 245 31.68 22.13 -16.86
N ASP A 246 31.90 22.89 -15.77
CA ASP A 246 33.17 22.84 -15.05
C ASP A 246 33.27 21.49 -14.31
N PRO A 247 34.25 20.63 -14.64
CA PRO A 247 34.39 19.31 -14.02
C PRO A 247 34.71 19.39 -12.51
N ARG A 248 35.12 20.56 -11.99
CA ARG A 248 35.35 20.80 -10.57
C ARG A 248 34.05 20.92 -9.76
N ILE A 249 32.91 21.14 -10.42
CA ILE A 249 31.62 21.43 -9.79
C ILE A 249 30.57 20.39 -10.17
N GLY A 250 30.45 20.07 -11.47
CA GLY A 250 29.63 18.98 -12.01
C GLY A 250 28.11 19.18 -11.96
N LYS A 251 27.44 18.84 -13.07
CA LYS A 251 26.00 19.01 -13.38
C LYS A 251 24.96 18.42 -12.41
N HIS A 252 25.34 17.56 -11.46
CA HIS A 252 24.41 16.84 -10.58
C HIS A 252 24.17 17.58 -9.25
N PHE A 253 22.95 17.51 -8.73
CA PHE A 253 22.49 18.22 -7.52
C PHE A 253 22.63 19.76 -7.61
N LEU A 254 22.47 20.30 -8.82
CA LEU A 254 22.40 21.74 -9.12
C LEU A 254 21.00 22.14 -9.62
N GLN A 255 19.99 21.34 -9.28
CA GLN A 255 18.60 21.58 -9.63
C GLN A 255 17.97 22.51 -8.58
N ALA A 256 17.91 23.80 -8.88
CA ALA A 256 17.25 24.78 -8.00
C ALA A 256 15.74 24.51 -7.91
N GLY A 257 15.19 24.60 -6.69
CA GLY A 257 13.82 24.27 -6.38
C GLY A 257 13.41 24.51 -4.93
N VAL A 258 12.75 23.52 -4.31
CA VAL A 258 11.77 23.73 -3.21
C VAL A 258 12.01 23.02 -1.86
N GLY A 259 12.74 21.89 -1.74
CA GLY A 259 13.05 21.17 -0.45
C GLY A 259 12.73 19.65 -0.42
N PHE A 260 12.36 19.03 0.74
CA PHE A 260 12.21 17.54 0.94
C PHE A 260 11.31 17.00 2.15
N GLY A 261 10.28 16.07 2.03
CA GLY A 261 9.45 15.42 3.16
C GLY A 261 7.93 14.87 2.99
N GLY A 262 7.00 14.71 4.03
CA GLY A 262 5.64 13.97 4.17
C GLY A 262 4.83 13.73 5.54
N TYR A 263 3.56 13.14 5.59
CA TYR A 263 2.63 12.86 6.81
C TYR A 263 1.64 11.57 6.94
N CYS A 264 0.31 11.55 7.38
CA CYS A 264 -0.52 10.29 7.83
C CYS A 264 -2.14 10.18 7.91
N PHE A 265 -2.82 9.01 7.61
CA PHE A 265 -4.26 8.54 7.16
C PHE A 265 -5.62 8.77 7.94
N ASP A 266 -6.85 8.47 7.43
CA ASP A 266 -8.16 8.39 8.21
C ASP A 266 -8.64 6.94 8.56
N GLY A 267 -9.31 6.79 9.71
CA GLY A 267 -9.71 5.50 10.31
C GLY A 267 -10.91 4.75 9.72
N ALA A 268 -11.78 5.39 8.95
CA ALA A 268 -13.00 4.77 8.42
C ALA A 268 -12.80 4.08 7.06
N GLU A 269 -11.68 4.32 6.38
CA GLU A 269 -11.46 3.82 5.02
C GLU A 269 -11.00 2.37 4.95
N THR A 270 -11.38 1.72 3.85
CA THR A 270 -11.25 0.27 3.69
C THR A 270 -9.86 -0.09 3.19
N SER A 271 -9.01 -0.66 4.04
CA SER A 271 -7.77 -1.35 3.63
C SER A 271 -8.06 -2.69 2.94
N PHE A 272 -7.18 -3.13 2.04
CA PHE A 272 -7.26 -4.44 1.38
C PHE A 272 -6.01 -5.30 1.66
N THR A 273 -5.97 -5.91 2.84
CA THR A 273 -4.75 -6.55 3.40
C THR A 273 -4.77 -8.08 3.38
N LEU A 274 -3.59 -8.70 3.43
CA LEU A 274 -3.40 -10.15 3.36
C LEU A 274 -2.37 -10.65 4.38
N ASN A 275 -2.63 -11.85 4.92
CA ASN A 275 -1.72 -12.63 5.79
C ASN A 275 -1.65 -14.12 5.43
N SER A 276 -2.43 -14.51 4.43
CA SER A 276 -2.57 -15.81 3.81
C SER A 276 -2.96 -15.52 2.35
N PRO A 277 -3.27 -16.48 1.46
CA PRO A 277 -3.62 -16.14 0.07
C PRO A 277 -4.94 -15.37 -0.08
N TYR A 278 -5.66 -15.09 1.01
CA TYR A 278 -6.95 -14.44 1.02
C TYR A 278 -6.83 -12.91 1.12
N LEU A 279 -7.61 -12.23 0.28
CA LEU A 279 -7.70 -10.77 0.23
C LEU A 279 -8.81 -10.27 1.17
N ILE A 280 -8.46 -9.39 2.13
CA ILE A 280 -9.36 -8.98 3.23
C ILE A 280 -9.62 -7.48 3.21
N ALA A 281 -10.85 -7.08 2.85
CA ALA A 281 -11.35 -5.72 2.99
C ALA A 281 -11.74 -5.42 4.46
N ARG A 282 -11.16 -4.38 5.09
CA ARG A 282 -11.59 -3.89 6.43
C ARG A 282 -11.20 -2.41 6.69
N PRO A 283 -11.91 -1.66 7.55
CA PRO A 283 -11.54 -0.30 7.94
C PRO A 283 -10.12 -0.18 8.51
N MET A 284 -9.43 0.95 8.32
CA MET A 284 -8.10 1.22 8.91
C MET A 284 -8.11 1.07 10.43
N SER A 285 -9.10 1.63 11.12
CA SER A 285 -9.28 1.47 12.58
C SER A 285 -9.40 -0.01 13.00
N GLU A 286 -10.18 -0.83 12.29
CA GLU A 286 -10.28 -2.28 12.53
C GLU A 286 -8.94 -2.99 12.24
N LEU A 287 -8.20 -2.55 11.22
CA LEU A 287 -6.88 -3.06 10.88
C LEU A 287 -5.88 -2.78 12.01
N PHE A 288 -5.73 -1.54 12.44
CA PHE A 288 -4.73 -1.16 13.45
C PHE A 288 -5.02 -1.76 14.83
N GLN A 289 -6.28 -1.90 15.20
CA GLN A 289 -6.68 -2.63 16.42
C GLN A 289 -6.29 -4.11 16.34
N THR A 290 -6.51 -4.77 15.19
CA THR A 290 -6.20 -6.21 15.02
C THR A 290 -4.73 -6.50 14.70
N ALA A 291 -4.01 -5.54 14.12
CA ALA A 291 -2.60 -5.67 13.73
C ALA A 291 -1.66 -5.83 14.93
N LYS A 292 -2.04 -5.35 16.12
CA LYS A 292 -1.29 -5.59 17.37
C LYS A 292 -1.16 -7.08 17.73
N GLN A 293 -2.05 -7.93 17.23
CA GLN A 293 -2.06 -9.37 17.48
C GLN A 293 -1.64 -10.18 16.25
N ASN A 294 -2.02 -9.74 15.04
CA ASN A 294 -1.68 -10.40 13.79
C ASN A 294 -1.54 -9.35 12.67
N PRO A 295 -0.39 -8.66 12.56
CA PRO A 295 -0.20 -7.58 11.60
C PRO A 295 -0.22 -8.13 10.17
N PRO A 296 -0.83 -7.42 9.20
CA PRO A 296 -0.75 -7.80 7.79
C PRO A 296 0.70 -7.79 7.29
N ARG A 297 1.11 -8.82 6.55
CA ARG A 297 2.40 -8.91 5.85
C ARG A 297 2.35 -8.26 4.46
N PHE A 298 1.18 -8.26 3.82
CA PHE A 298 0.97 -7.75 2.47
C PHE A 298 -0.30 -6.92 2.34
N VAL A 299 -0.36 -6.11 1.30
CA VAL A 299 -1.56 -5.37 0.89
C VAL A 299 -1.71 -5.43 -0.63
N LEU A 300 -2.95 -5.35 -1.10
CA LEU A 300 -3.24 -5.11 -2.50
C LEU A 300 -2.65 -3.76 -2.92
N SER A 301 -2.03 -3.71 -4.09
CA SER A 301 -1.31 -2.54 -4.60
C SER A 301 -1.44 -2.49 -6.13
N PHE A 302 -0.73 -1.56 -6.74
CA PHE A 302 -0.65 -1.37 -8.18
C PHE A 302 0.81 -1.26 -8.59
N ASP A 303 1.14 -1.86 -9.72
CA ASP A 303 2.43 -1.76 -10.37
C ASP A 303 2.31 -0.68 -11.47
N PRO A 304 2.97 0.49 -11.32
CA PRO A 304 2.85 1.58 -12.28
C PRO A 304 3.66 1.29 -13.56
N ILE A 305 4.67 0.43 -13.50
CA ILE A 305 5.48 0.04 -14.66
C ILE A 305 4.71 -0.97 -15.51
N LEU A 306 4.17 -2.01 -14.88
CA LEU A 306 3.38 -3.06 -15.54
C LEU A 306 1.88 -2.73 -15.67
N ARG A 307 1.46 -1.52 -15.25
CA ARG A 307 0.10 -0.95 -15.30
C ARG A 307 -1.00 -1.89 -14.82
N ARG A 308 -0.72 -2.68 -13.78
CA ARG A 308 -1.60 -3.76 -13.32
C ARG A 308 -1.69 -3.85 -11.80
N PRO A 309 -2.81 -4.36 -11.25
CA PRO A 309 -2.91 -4.67 -9.82
C PRO A 309 -1.83 -5.69 -9.44
N THR A 310 -1.23 -5.51 -8.26
CA THR A 310 -0.22 -6.42 -7.69
C THR A 310 -0.48 -6.63 -6.19
N ILE A 311 0.27 -7.53 -5.55
CA ILE A 311 0.32 -7.67 -4.10
C ILE A 311 1.74 -7.30 -3.67
N VAL A 312 1.86 -6.35 -2.74
CA VAL A 312 3.16 -5.89 -2.22
C VAL A 312 3.29 -6.14 -0.74
N ARG A 313 4.53 -6.25 -0.27
CA ARG A 313 4.85 -6.26 1.16
C ARG A 313 4.47 -4.93 1.80
N LEU A 314 4.05 -5.02 3.04
CA LEU A 314 3.90 -3.89 3.95
C LEU A 314 5.19 -3.73 4.79
N ILE A 315 5.81 -2.56 4.74
CA ILE A 315 6.96 -2.14 5.54
C ILE A 315 6.50 -1.84 6.97
N ALA A 316 5.55 -0.91 7.13
CA ALA A 316 5.14 -0.39 8.45
C ALA A 316 3.66 0.01 8.53
N LEU A 317 3.22 0.26 9.76
CA LEU A 317 1.90 0.77 10.12
C LEU A 317 2.10 1.82 11.23
N THR A 318 1.73 3.07 11.01
CA THR A 318 1.84 4.14 12.02
C THR A 318 0.47 4.71 12.37
N CYS A 319 0.22 4.99 13.65
CA CYS A 319 -0.99 5.64 14.12
C CYS A 319 -0.63 6.79 15.07
N ARG A 320 -1.34 7.91 14.99
CA ARG A 320 -1.19 9.06 15.90
C ARG A 320 -2.48 9.87 16.00
N ASP A 321 -2.59 10.75 16.98
CA ASP A 321 -3.56 11.83 16.94
C ASP A 321 -3.19 12.86 15.86
N TYR A 322 -4.22 13.49 15.29
CA TYR A 322 -4.08 14.66 14.44
C TYR A 322 -5.28 15.59 14.61
N GLU A 323 -4.99 16.87 14.68
CA GLU A 323 -5.93 17.98 14.73
C GLU A 323 -5.61 18.92 13.58
N GLY A 324 -6.59 19.20 12.73
CA GLY A 324 -6.39 19.97 11.52
C GLY A 324 -7.51 19.76 10.52
N GLU A 325 -7.19 19.87 9.24
CA GLU A 325 -8.14 19.83 8.13
C GLU A 325 -8.26 18.37 7.59
N PHE A 326 -9.42 17.95 7.06
CA PHE A 326 -9.76 16.61 6.54
C PHE A 326 -10.55 16.65 5.21
N VAL A 327 -10.34 15.66 4.32
CA VAL A 327 -10.87 15.66 2.94
C VAL A 327 -11.84 14.51 2.73
N ARG A 328 -12.82 14.72 1.85
CA ARG A 328 -13.68 13.64 1.37
C ARG A 328 -14.00 13.77 -0.11
N ILE A 329 -13.47 12.84 -0.90
CA ILE A 329 -13.39 12.95 -2.37
C ILE A 329 -14.34 11.97 -3.01
N LYS A 330 -15.11 12.40 -4.03
CA LYS A 330 -16.15 11.59 -4.67
C LYS A 330 -16.02 11.58 -6.20
N THR A 331 -15.86 10.40 -6.80
CA THR A 331 -15.76 10.24 -8.27
C THR A 331 -17.11 10.27 -8.99
N ARG A 332 -17.11 10.26 -10.32
CA ARG A 332 -18.28 10.18 -11.21
C ARG A 332 -18.88 8.79 -11.23
N MET A 333 -18.06 7.80 -10.92
CA MET A 333 -18.48 6.48 -10.49
C MET A 333 -18.76 6.44 -8.98
N GLY A 334 -18.93 7.61 -8.32
CA GLY A 334 -19.32 7.80 -6.92
C GLY A 334 -18.48 7.08 -5.87
N ARG A 335 -17.27 6.66 -6.23
CA ARG A 335 -16.30 6.08 -5.29
C ARG A 335 -15.86 7.18 -4.34
N GLN A 336 -15.79 6.86 -3.06
CA GLN A 336 -15.38 7.81 -2.05
C GLN A 336 -14.14 7.33 -1.31
N ILE A 337 -13.31 8.28 -0.92
CA ILE A 337 -12.24 8.11 0.04
C ILE A 337 -12.15 9.38 0.87
N THR A 338 -12.30 9.18 2.18
CA THR A 338 -12.01 10.15 3.23
C THR A 338 -10.60 9.86 3.66
N VAL A 339 -9.74 10.83 3.54
CA VAL A 339 -8.46 10.78 4.23
C VAL A 339 -8.39 12.03 5.07
N THR A 340 -7.30 12.22 5.79
CA THR A 340 -7.04 13.58 6.23
C THR A 340 -6.57 14.30 4.98
N ALA A 341 -5.29 14.62 4.92
CA ALA A 341 -4.75 15.65 4.09
C ALA A 341 -3.28 15.95 3.44
N ASP A 342 -2.02 15.40 3.29
CA ASP A 342 -0.79 14.70 3.89
C ASP A 342 -0.22 13.31 3.34
N HIS A 343 -0.85 12.65 2.35
CA HIS A 343 -0.66 11.36 1.61
C HIS A 343 -1.50 11.19 0.21
N PRO A 344 -1.39 11.79 -1.08
CA PRO A 344 -2.50 11.98 -2.11
C PRO A 344 -3.50 10.85 -2.46
N ILE A 345 -4.07 10.78 -3.67
CA ILE A 345 -4.75 9.57 -4.16
C ILE A 345 -4.57 9.48 -5.67
N VAL A 346 -3.92 8.40 -6.13
CA VAL A 346 -3.27 8.31 -7.43
C VAL A 346 -4.24 8.64 -8.57
N LEU A 347 -3.92 9.67 -9.35
CA LEU A 347 -4.60 10.04 -10.59
C LEU A 347 -3.73 9.67 -11.80
N TYR A 348 -4.29 9.91 -12.98
CA TYR A 348 -3.74 9.42 -14.23
C TYR A 348 -3.85 10.45 -15.36
N ASP A 349 -2.72 10.79 -15.98
CA ASP A 349 -2.67 11.68 -17.12
C ASP A 349 -3.07 10.96 -18.40
N LYS A 350 -4.32 11.17 -18.82
CA LYS A 350 -4.86 10.68 -20.11
C LYS A 350 -4.22 11.32 -21.37
N HIS A 351 -3.38 12.35 -21.22
CA HIS A 351 -2.67 13.04 -22.30
C HIS A 351 -1.19 12.67 -22.35
N ALA A 352 -0.52 12.58 -21.19
CA ALA A 352 0.88 12.15 -21.09
C ALA A 352 1.05 10.62 -20.96
N ASP A 353 -0.04 9.87 -20.74
CA ASP A 353 -0.10 8.41 -20.58
C ASP A 353 0.67 7.89 -19.33
N THR A 354 0.62 8.67 -18.25
CA THR A 354 1.47 8.50 -17.05
C THR A 354 0.69 8.69 -15.74
N PHE A 355 1.24 8.17 -14.64
CA PHE A 355 0.63 8.24 -13.30
C PHE A 355 1.01 9.51 -12.57
N LYS A 356 0.29 9.86 -11.49
CA LYS A 356 0.53 11.14 -10.81
C LYS A 356 0.25 11.23 -9.29
N VAL A 357 0.64 12.36 -8.56
CA VAL A 357 1.04 12.84 -7.15
C VAL A 357 0.95 14.37 -6.84
N VAL A 358 0.16 14.91 -5.91
CA VAL A 358 -1.30 14.92 -5.94
C VAL A 358 -1.98 15.55 -4.70
N GLU A 359 -1.35 16.42 -3.88
CA GLU A 359 -1.84 17.20 -2.69
C GLU A 359 -2.78 16.41 -1.73
N ALA A 360 -3.42 16.99 -0.68
CA ALA A 360 -4.88 16.75 -0.46
C ALA A 360 -5.71 18.01 -0.53
N ARG A 361 -5.07 19.18 -0.44
CA ARG A 361 -5.76 20.44 -0.24
C ARG A 361 -6.67 20.89 -1.37
N GLU A 362 -6.72 20.08 -2.41
CA GLU A 362 -6.73 20.51 -3.78
C GLU A 362 -7.16 19.36 -4.70
N VAL A 363 -8.16 18.46 -4.53
CA VAL A 363 -8.68 17.77 -5.77
C VAL A 363 -9.50 18.77 -6.57
N ARG A 364 -10.04 18.45 -7.74
CA ARG A 364 -11.36 18.99 -8.04
C ARG A 364 -12.21 18.09 -8.92
N PRO A 365 -13.50 18.37 -9.00
CA PRO A 365 -14.34 17.91 -10.09
C PRO A 365 -13.63 18.04 -11.44
N GLY A 366 -13.45 16.90 -12.12
CA GLY A 366 -12.47 16.68 -13.18
C GLY A 366 -11.77 15.33 -13.02
N ASP A 367 -10.98 15.19 -11.96
CA ASP A 367 -9.84 14.28 -11.86
C ASP A 367 -10.04 12.79 -12.12
N LEU A 368 -9.26 12.20 -13.03
CA LEU A 368 -9.17 10.76 -13.24
C LEU A 368 -8.42 10.04 -12.11
N MET A 369 -9.10 9.80 -10.98
CA MET A 369 -8.63 8.92 -9.92
C MET A 369 -8.52 7.47 -10.43
N LEU A 370 -7.42 6.80 -10.09
CA LEU A 370 -7.25 5.39 -10.37
C LEU A 370 -8.17 4.54 -9.49
N ALA A 371 -8.82 3.56 -10.13
CA ALA A 371 -9.24 2.33 -9.47
C ALA A 371 -8.70 1.14 -10.26
N ILE A 372 -8.39 0.05 -9.57
CA ILE A 372 -8.00 -1.21 -10.22
C ILE A 372 -9.16 -1.79 -11.06
N ALA A 373 -8.85 -2.42 -12.20
CA ALA A 373 -9.85 -2.93 -13.15
C ALA A 373 -9.80 -4.47 -13.36
N ASP A 374 -8.90 -5.14 -12.65
CA ASP A 374 -8.92 -6.58 -12.35
C ASP A 374 -8.33 -6.75 -10.92
N ILE A 375 -7.93 -7.95 -10.55
CA ILE A 375 -7.12 -8.24 -9.35
C ILE A 375 -5.93 -9.14 -9.70
N PRO A 376 -4.89 -9.24 -8.85
CA PRO A 376 -3.83 -10.21 -9.02
C PRO A 376 -4.37 -11.64 -9.00
N HIS A 377 -3.67 -12.57 -9.65
CA HIS A 377 -4.00 -14.00 -9.55
C HIS A 377 -3.66 -14.51 -8.14
N LEU A 378 -4.70 -14.76 -7.33
CA LEU A 378 -4.57 -15.39 -6.01
C LEU A 378 -4.65 -16.92 -6.13
N ALA A 379 -4.04 -17.64 -5.17
CA ALA A 379 -4.10 -19.11 -5.14
C ALA A 379 -5.56 -19.59 -5.05
N THR A 380 -5.95 -20.58 -5.86
CA THR A 380 -7.33 -21.03 -5.97
C THR A 380 -7.70 -22.11 -4.95
N GLU A 381 -8.82 -21.91 -4.26
CA GLU A 381 -9.36 -22.83 -3.26
C GLU A 381 -10.40 -23.77 -3.87
N LYS A 382 -10.35 -25.06 -3.48
CA LYS A 382 -11.24 -26.10 -4.01
C LYS A 382 -12.34 -26.53 -3.04
N SER A 383 -12.15 -26.31 -1.74
CA SER A 383 -13.16 -26.63 -0.72
C SER A 383 -12.97 -25.82 0.57
N VAL A 384 -14.06 -25.38 1.19
CA VAL A 384 -14.03 -24.85 2.57
C VAL A 384 -14.17 -26.02 3.54
N ASP A 385 -13.15 -26.26 4.37
CA ASP A 385 -13.19 -27.21 5.48
C ASP A 385 -13.65 -26.53 6.78
N LEU A 386 -14.82 -26.92 7.29
CA LEU A 386 -15.30 -26.47 8.59
C LEU A 386 -14.59 -27.17 9.74
N LEU A 387 -14.01 -28.36 9.53
CA LEU A 387 -13.49 -29.20 10.62
C LEU A 387 -12.32 -28.53 11.32
N SER A 388 -11.30 -28.09 10.56
CA SER A 388 -10.12 -27.39 11.07
C SER A 388 -10.44 -26.08 11.78
N HIS A 389 -11.48 -25.36 11.33
CA HIS A 389 -11.97 -24.15 11.99
C HIS A 389 -12.76 -24.46 13.27
N LEU A 390 -13.68 -25.43 13.24
CA LEU A 390 -14.51 -25.80 14.38
C LEU A 390 -13.70 -26.35 15.55
N VAL A 391 -12.68 -27.18 15.27
CA VAL A 391 -11.76 -27.74 16.28
C VAL A 391 -11.06 -26.65 17.11
N ARG A 392 -10.86 -25.46 16.52
CA ARG A 392 -10.21 -24.30 17.16
C ARG A 392 -11.21 -23.33 17.80
N SER A 393 -12.49 -23.70 17.91
CA SER A 393 -13.57 -22.80 18.32
C SER A 393 -14.27 -23.22 19.62
N GLN A 394 -14.88 -22.27 20.32
CA GLN A 394 -15.77 -22.54 21.46
C GLN A 394 -17.00 -23.39 21.11
N LEU A 395 -17.33 -23.56 19.82
CA LEU A 395 -18.43 -24.43 19.39
C LEU A 395 -18.06 -25.92 19.46
N ALA A 396 -16.77 -26.27 19.50
CA ALA A 396 -16.24 -27.64 19.37
C ALA A 396 -16.91 -28.66 20.31
N GLU A 397 -17.14 -28.29 21.57
CA GLU A 397 -17.72 -29.17 22.59
C GLU A 397 -19.15 -29.60 22.27
N LEU A 398 -19.90 -28.76 21.55
CA LEU A 398 -21.29 -29.00 21.16
C LEU A 398 -21.39 -29.82 19.86
N VAL A 399 -20.34 -29.81 19.02
CA VAL A 399 -20.31 -30.48 17.72
C VAL A 399 -20.17 -31.99 17.87
N LYS A 400 -21.05 -32.69 17.16
CA LYS A 400 -21.01 -34.12 16.89
C LYS A 400 -20.72 -34.31 15.42
N VAL A 401 -19.97 -35.36 15.11
CA VAL A 401 -19.63 -35.75 13.75
C VAL A 401 -20.13 -37.16 13.48
N ARG A 402 -20.52 -37.43 12.24
CA ARG A 402 -20.93 -38.73 11.74
C ARG A 402 -20.37 -38.90 10.32
N PRO A 403 -19.64 -39.97 9.99
CA PRO A 403 -19.22 -40.24 8.62
C PRO A 403 -20.43 -40.43 7.70
N ARG A 404 -20.32 -39.96 6.46
CA ARG A 404 -21.36 -40.11 5.44
C ARG A 404 -21.30 -41.48 4.75
N ASN A 405 -20.09 -42.00 4.54
CA ASN A 405 -19.82 -43.12 3.65
C ASN A 405 -19.74 -44.49 4.34
N TYR A 406 -19.70 -44.53 5.68
CA TYR A 406 -19.65 -45.74 6.49
C TYR A 406 -20.28 -45.50 7.88
N SER A 407 -20.45 -46.53 8.70
CA SER A 407 -21.00 -46.41 10.06
C SER A 407 -19.93 -46.63 11.13
N LEU A 408 -19.99 -45.84 12.22
CA LEU A 408 -19.10 -46.00 13.38
C LEU A 408 -19.36 -47.30 14.18
N LYS A 409 -20.41 -48.06 13.84
CA LYS A 409 -20.60 -49.43 14.36
C LYS A 409 -19.62 -50.41 13.71
N ASP A 410 -19.14 -50.10 12.51
CA ASP A 410 -18.42 -51.00 11.62
C ASP A 410 -16.92 -50.98 11.94
N LEU A 411 -16.45 -49.89 12.58
CA LEU A 411 -15.10 -49.79 13.14
C LEU A 411 -14.88 -50.77 14.32
N PRO A 412 -13.68 -51.37 14.47
CA PRO A 412 -13.32 -52.22 15.60
C PRO A 412 -13.54 -51.56 16.97
N LYS A 413 -13.79 -52.37 18.02
CA LYS A 413 -14.02 -51.85 19.38
C LYS A 413 -12.76 -51.15 19.92
N GLU A 414 -11.62 -51.59 19.44
CA GLU A 414 -10.25 -51.23 19.78
C GLU A 414 -9.96 -49.77 19.43
N VAL A 415 -10.48 -49.27 18.30
CA VAL A 415 -10.41 -47.85 17.90
C VAL A 415 -10.96 -46.94 19.00
N PHE A 416 -12.10 -47.30 19.59
CA PHE A 416 -12.76 -46.50 20.63
C PHE A 416 -12.09 -46.62 22.01
N ARG A 417 -11.18 -47.58 22.22
CA ARG A 417 -10.36 -47.65 23.45
C ARG A 417 -9.24 -46.60 23.46
N GLN A 418 -8.75 -46.20 22.28
CA GLN A 418 -7.61 -45.29 22.13
C GLN A 418 -7.92 -43.82 22.50
N ILE A 419 -9.19 -43.45 22.61
CA ILE A 419 -9.64 -42.08 22.92
C ILE A 419 -9.41 -41.76 24.42
N PRO A 420 -8.51 -40.83 24.82
CA PRO A 420 -8.21 -40.56 26.23
C PRO A 420 -9.43 -40.06 27.02
N GLN A 421 -9.44 -40.35 28.33
CA GLN A 421 -10.36 -39.85 29.36
C GLN A 421 -11.83 -39.61 28.97
N THR A 422 -12.37 -40.41 28.04
CA THR A 422 -13.80 -40.46 27.75
C THR A 422 -14.46 -41.51 28.63
N ASN A 423 -15.44 -41.10 29.44
CA ASN A 423 -16.27 -41.99 30.25
C ASN A 423 -16.71 -43.22 29.39
N PRO A 424 -16.53 -44.47 29.86
CA PRO A 424 -16.85 -45.68 29.09
C PRO A 424 -18.25 -45.70 28.48
N GLN A 425 -19.25 -45.13 29.17
CA GLN A 425 -20.62 -45.00 28.67
C GLN A 425 -20.68 -44.10 27.41
N LYS A 426 -19.92 -42.99 27.38
CA LYS A 426 -19.83 -42.11 26.20
C LYS A 426 -19.21 -42.83 24.99
N ARG A 427 -18.20 -43.69 25.21
CA ARG A 427 -17.58 -44.52 24.15
C ARG A 427 -18.57 -45.53 23.56
N HIS A 428 -19.39 -46.17 24.40
CA HIS A 428 -20.46 -47.06 23.95
C HIS A 428 -21.56 -46.30 23.17
N ASP A 429 -21.93 -45.11 23.66
CA ASP A 429 -22.92 -44.24 23.03
C ASP A 429 -22.56 -43.87 21.59
N PHE A 430 -21.26 -43.70 21.29
CA PHE A 430 -20.78 -43.34 19.95
C PHE A 430 -21.14 -44.39 18.90
N ARG A 431 -20.84 -45.67 19.18
CA ARG A 431 -21.19 -46.80 18.29
C ARG A 431 -22.71 -47.00 18.25
N ARG A 432 -23.39 -47.01 19.41
CA ARG A 432 -24.84 -47.24 19.50
C ARG A 432 -25.63 -46.28 18.60
N HIS A 433 -25.27 -45.00 18.61
CA HIS A 433 -26.01 -43.93 17.94
C HIS A 433 -25.38 -43.44 16.62
N ASN A 434 -24.26 -44.02 16.18
CA ASN A 434 -23.51 -43.64 14.98
C ASN A 434 -23.15 -42.14 14.91
N TYR A 435 -22.54 -41.60 15.96
CA TYR A 435 -21.87 -40.29 15.97
C TYR A 435 -20.73 -40.29 17.00
N MET A 436 -19.81 -39.34 16.94
CA MET A 436 -18.90 -39.04 18.06
C MET A 436 -18.76 -37.53 18.29
N THR A 437 -18.15 -37.10 19.40
CA THR A 437 -17.82 -35.67 19.61
C THR A 437 -16.69 -35.24 18.68
N LEU A 438 -16.68 -33.97 18.27
CA LEU A 438 -15.64 -33.42 17.40
C LEU A 438 -14.22 -33.67 17.93
N TRP A 439 -14.00 -33.43 19.23
CA TRP A 439 -12.72 -33.69 19.89
C TRP A 439 -12.28 -35.16 19.78
N ALA A 440 -13.20 -36.12 19.95
CA ALA A 440 -12.86 -37.54 19.88
C ALA A 440 -12.50 -37.97 18.45
N TYR A 441 -13.16 -37.38 17.44
CA TYR A 441 -12.82 -37.63 16.04
C TYR A 441 -11.47 -37.01 15.68
N ASP A 442 -11.24 -35.73 15.98
CA ASP A 442 -9.98 -35.07 15.66
C ASP A 442 -8.79 -35.70 16.41
N TYR A 443 -9.00 -36.21 17.63
CA TYR A 443 -8.01 -37.04 18.32
C TYR A 443 -7.66 -38.30 17.51
N LEU A 444 -8.65 -39.11 17.13
CA LEU A 444 -8.41 -40.34 16.35
C LEU A 444 -7.77 -40.03 14.98
N ARG A 445 -8.17 -38.93 14.35
CA ARG A 445 -7.65 -38.43 13.06
C ARG A 445 -6.17 -38.06 13.16
N ARG A 446 -5.78 -37.29 14.18
CA ARG A 446 -4.37 -36.93 14.45
C ARG A 446 -3.48 -38.14 14.77
N ASN A 447 -4.06 -39.21 15.32
CA ASN A 447 -3.37 -40.48 15.60
C ASN A 447 -3.46 -41.48 14.41
N GLY A 448 -3.94 -41.05 13.24
CA GLY A 448 -4.00 -41.90 12.02
C GLY A 448 -5.05 -43.01 12.04
N VAL A 449 -5.93 -43.04 13.05
CA VAL A 449 -6.89 -44.13 13.29
C VAL A 449 -8.18 -43.99 12.46
N VAL A 450 -8.49 -42.77 12.02
CA VAL A 450 -9.54 -42.45 11.04
C VAL A 450 -8.97 -41.46 10.00
N LYS A 451 -9.51 -41.48 8.78
CA LYS A 451 -9.03 -40.64 7.67
C LYS A 451 -9.75 -39.28 7.64
N ASP A 452 -9.36 -38.40 6.72
CA ASP A 452 -10.10 -37.18 6.42
C ASP A 452 -11.32 -37.51 5.53
N ASP A 453 -12.41 -37.95 6.16
CA ASP A 453 -13.63 -38.41 5.49
C ASP A 453 -14.64 -37.27 5.20
N ASP A 454 -15.66 -37.53 4.37
CA ASP A 454 -16.87 -36.68 4.30
C ASP A 454 -17.76 -36.95 5.52
N LEU A 455 -17.98 -35.91 6.33
CA LEU A 455 -18.68 -35.98 7.61
C LEU A 455 -19.91 -35.08 7.63
N LEU A 456 -20.96 -35.56 8.27
CA LEU A 456 -22.11 -34.76 8.67
C LEU A 456 -21.90 -34.25 10.10
N LEU A 457 -21.81 -32.93 10.23
CA LEU A 457 -21.64 -32.19 11.47
C LEU A 457 -23.01 -31.73 12.01
N PHE A 458 -23.24 -31.84 13.31
CA PHE A 458 -24.49 -31.43 13.96
C PHE A 458 -24.32 -31.17 15.47
N THR A 459 -25.32 -30.58 16.14
CA THR A 459 -25.24 -30.27 17.59
C THR A 459 -26.31 -30.96 18.46
N THR A 460 -27.55 -31.11 17.98
CA THR A 460 -28.68 -31.65 18.77
C THR A 460 -28.83 -33.18 18.65
N LYS A 461 -29.44 -33.83 19.65
CA LYS A 461 -29.98 -35.20 19.52
C LYS A 461 -31.42 -35.10 18.97
N GLY A 462 -31.86 -36.05 18.13
CA GLY A 462 -33.20 -36.08 17.53
C GLY A 462 -33.18 -36.02 16.00
N LYS A 463 -33.92 -35.09 15.39
CA LYS A 463 -33.82 -34.72 13.96
C LYS A 463 -32.96 -33.45 13.81
N PRO A 464 -31.61 -33.53 13.78
CA PRO A 464 -30.76 -32.36 13.60
C PRO A 464 -30.77 -31.87 12.15
N THR A 465 -30.55 -30.57 11.95
CA THR A 465 -30.03 -30.05 10.69
C THR A 465 -28.54 -30.43 10.61
N TYR A 466 -28.21 -31.38 9.74
CA TYR A 466 -26.82 -31.70 9.40
C TYR A 466 -26.20 -30.59 8.54
N CYS A 467 -24.88 -30.49 8.60
CA CYS A 467 -24.05 -29.60 7.77
C CYS A 467 -22.79 -30.40 7.36
N PRO A 468 -22.40 -30.44 6.09
CA PRO A 468 -21.19 -31.19 5.69
C PRO A 468 -19.92 -30.56 6.29
N SER A 469 -18.89 -31.38 6.53
CA SER A 469 -17.59 -30.91 7.02
C SER A 469 -16.80 -30.14 5.97
N ARG A 470 -16.94 -30.52 4.70
CA ARG A 470 -16.31 -29.84 3.57
C ARG A 470 -17.38 -29.38 2.60
N PHE A 471 -17.35 -28.11 2.21
CA PHE A 471 -18.15 -27.60 1.09
C PHE A 471 -17.23 -27.49 -0.14
N PRO A 472 -17.53 -28.15 -1.27
CA PRO A 472 -16.84 -27.91 -2.52
C PRO A 472 -17.07 -26.45 -2.95
N ILE A 473 -16.03 -25.79 -3.44
CA ILE A 473 -16.13 -24.44 -3.96
C ILE A 473 -16.53 -24.55 -5.44
N ASP A 474 -17.84 -24.65 -5.64
CA ASP A 474 -18.50 -24.71 -6.94
C ASP A 474 -19.61 -23.65 -7.04
N GLU A 475 -20.24 -23.53 -8.22
CA GLU A 475 -21.23 -22.48 -8.46
C GLU A 475 -22.40 -22.46 -7.46
N ASP A 476 -22.85 -23.63 -6.96
CA ASP A 476 -23.94 -23.68 -6.00
C ASP A 476 -23.50 -23.14 -4.63
N PHE A 477 -22.26 -23.44 -4.23
CA PHE A 477 -21.71 -22.89 -3.00
C PHE A 477 -21.53 -21.37 -3.11
N MET A 478 -21.03 -20.89 -4.24
CA MET A 478 -20.89 -19.45 -4.48
C MET A 478 -22.26 -18.74 -4.56
N ARG A 479 -23.25 -19.32 -5.24
CA ARG A 479 -24.65 -18.84 -5.22
C ARG A 479 -25.22 -18.81 -3.80
N LEU A 480 -25.01 -19.86 -3.00
CA LEU A 480 -25.46 -19.92 -1.61
C LEU A 480 -24.86 -18.80 -0.74
N ILE A 481 -23.59 -18.46 -0.94
CA ILE A 481 -22.97 -17.32 -0.26
C ILE A 481 -23.55 -16.00 -0.79
N GLY A 482 -23.79 -15.87 -2.10
CA GLY A 482 -24.49 -14.72 -2.68
C GLY A 482 -25.88 -14.49 -2.05
N TYR A 483 -26.68 -15.56 -1.94
CA TYR A 483 -27.99 -15.53 -1.27
C TYR A 483 -27.88 -15.14 0.22
N TYR A 484 -26.81 -15.53 0.90
CA TYR A 484 -26.55 -15.07 2.27
C TYR A 484 -26.16 -13.58 2.32
N LEU A 485 -25.36 -13.11 1.37
CA LEU A 485 -24.91 -11.72 1.33
C LEU A 485 -26.02 -10.74 0.96
N ALA A 486 -26.98 -11.16 0.12
CA ALA A 486 -28.23 -10.45 -0.08
C ALA A 486 -29.20 -10.66 1.11
N GLU A 487 -30.00 -11.72 1.07
CA GLU A 487 -31.15 -11.91 1.97
C GLU A 487 -30.85 -12.63 3.29
N GLY A 488 -29.60 -13.04 3.50
CA GLY A 488 -29.18 -13.76 4.70
C GLY A 488 -29.04 -12.90 5.96
N CYS A 489 -29.43 -13.44 7.10
CA CYS A 489 -29.04 -12.92 8.42
C CYS A 489 -28.92 -14.04 9.45
N ILE A 490 -28.07 -13.85 10.47
CA ILE A 490 -27.97 -14.72 11.63
C ILE A 490 -28.81 -14.14 12.77
N VAL A 491 -29.82 -14.88 13.20
CA VAL A 491 -30.70 -14.54 14.31
C VAL A 491 -30.46 -15.49 15.48
N THR A 492 -30.33 -14.92 16.67
CA THR A 492 -30.10 -15.66 17.92
C THR A 492 -31.36 -15.60 18.78
N ASP A 493 -32.02 -16.74 19.01
CA ASP A 493 -33.21 -16.84 19.88
C ASP A 493 -32.92 -17.62 21.16
N LYS A 494 -33.26 -17.04 22.31
CA LYS A 494 -33.35 -17.75 23.59
C LYS A 494 -34.67 -18.53 23.62
N GLY A 495 -34.60 -19.86 23.57
CA GLY A 495 -35.79 -20.71 23.73
C GLY A 495 -36.37 -20.66 25.15
N ARG A 496 -37.60 -21.16 25.32
CA ARG A 496 -38.30 -21.19 26.63
C ARG A 496 -37.51 -21.85 27.76
N ASN A 497 -36.58 -22.76 27.44
CA ASN A 497 -35.72 -23.48 28.38
C ASN A 497 -34.31 -22.84 28.50
N GLY A 498 -34.15 -21.54 28.23
CA GLY A 498 -32.87 -20.81 28.23
C GLY A 498 -31.91 -21.14 27.07
N ILE A 499 -32.11 -22.26 26.37
CA ILE A 499 -31.24 -22.74 25.27
C ILE A 499 -31.15 -21.67 24.16
N VAL A 500 -29.95 -21.12 23.99
CA VAL A 500 -29.59 -20.20 22.90
C VAL A 500 -29.47 -20.97 21.59
N ARG A 501 -30.35 -20.66 20.64
CA ARG A 501 -30.34 -21.14 19.25
C ARG A 501 -29.80 -20.05 18.35
N GLU A 502 -29.12 -20.45 17.29
CA GLU A 502 -28.70 -19.58 16.19
C GLU A 502 -29.34 -20.13 14.90
N ARG A 503 -29.83 -19.24 14.05
CA ARG A 503 -30.48 -19.59 12.78
C ARG A 503 -29.98 -18.68 11.68
N VAL A 504 -29.76 -19.25 10.50
CA VAL A 504 -29.58 -18.49 9.27
C VAL A 504 -30.94 -18.37 8.60
N ASN A 505 -31.43 -17.14 8.45
CA ASN A 505 -32.67 -16.84 7.74
C ASN A 505 -32.32 -16.22 6.38
N PHE A 506 -32.94 -16.68 5.30
CA PHE A 506 -32.94 -16.02 3.99
C PHE A 506 -34.37 -15.59 3.67
N THR A 507 -34.64 -14.33 3.30
CA THR A 507 -36.01 -13.83 3.05
C THR A 507 -36.16 -13.24 1.65
N PHE A 508 -37.06 -13.79 0.84
CA PHE A 508 -37.32 -13.31 -0.53
C PHE A 508 -38.76 -12.84 -0.70
N GLY A 509 -39.07 -12.10 -1.77
CA GLY A 509 -40.45 -11.82 -2.17
C GLY A 509 -41.17 -13.08 -2.68
N VAL A 510 -42.49 -13.19 -2.50
CA VAL A 510 -43.25 -14.39 -2.96
C VAL A 510 -43.15 -14.60 -4.48
N HIS A 511 -42.88 -13.54 -5.24
CA HIS A 511 -42.75 -13.56 -6.69
C HIS A 511 -41.37 -14.03 -7.18
N GLU A 512 -40.40 -14.21 -6.28
CA GLU A 512 -39.01 -14.58 -6.57
C GLU A 512 -38.82 -16.11 -6.50
N THR A 513 -39.77 -16.81 -7.11
CA THR A 513 -39.90 -18.28 -7.06
C THR A 513 -38.70 -19.00 -7.64
N GLU A 514 -38.01 -18.42 -8.62
CA GLU A 514 -36.78 -18.94 -9.22
C GLU A 514 -35.66 -19.08 -8.18
N TYR A 515 -35.33 -17.99 -7.48
CA TYR A 515 -34.25 -17.95 -6.49
C TYR A 515 -34.60 -18.77 -5.24
N LEU A 516 -35.87 -18.75 -4.82
CA LEU A 516 -36.38 -19.64 -3.78
C LEU A 516 -36.22 -21.12 -4.18
N ASN A 517 -36.51 -21.49 -5.43
CA ASN A 517 -36.33 -22.86 -5.91
C ASN A 517 -34.86 -23.26 -5.98
N ASP A 518 -33.97 -22.38 -6.42
CA ASP A 518 -32.54 -22.70 -6.47
C ASP A 518 -31.94 -22.83 -5.07
N LEU A 519 -32.28 -21.93 -4.13
CA LEU A 519 -31.87 -22.07 -2.73
C LEU A 519 -32.40 -23.36 -2.09
N ARG A 520 -33.66 -23.76 -2.36
CA ARG A 520 -34.21 -25.06 -1.93
C ARG A 520 -33.39 -26.22 -2.51
N ARG A 521 -33.03 -26.17 -3.80
CA ARG A 521 -32.20 -27.18 -4.49
C ARG A 521 -30.81 -27.28 -3.87
N ILE A 522 -30.14 -26.15 -3.63
CA ILE A 522 -28.77 -26.12 -3.08
C ILE A 522 -28.76 -26.61 -1.62
N LEU A 523 -29.69 -26.16 -0.78
CA LEU A 523 -29.81 -26.66 0.60
C LEU A 523 -30.12 -28.17 0.60
N GLY A 524 -30.97 -28.64 -0.31
CA GLY A 524 -31.23 -30.06 -0.54
C GLY A 524 -29.98 -30.86 -0.94
N ARG A 525 -29.17 -30.34 -1.87
CA ARG A 525 -27.89 -30.95 -2.31
C ARG A 525 -26.91 -31.16 -1.14
N TYR A 526 -26.87 -30.22 -0.19
CA TYR A 526 -26.05 -30.33 1.02
C TYR A 526 -26.74 -31.07 2.18
N GLY A 527 -27.98 -31.54 2.02
CA GLY A 527 -28.76 -32.19 3.09
C GLY A 527 -29.17 -31.26 4.24
N ILE A 528 -29.15 -29.94 4.02
CA ILE A 528 -29.37 -28.92 5.04
C ILE A 528 -30.87 -28.69 5.22
N LEU A 529 -31.42 -29.24 6.31
CA LEU A 529 -32.83 -29.07 6.67
C LEU A 529 -33.16 -27.62 7.05
N TYR A 530 -34.21 -27.09 6.42
CA TYR A 530 -34.76 -25.74 6.64
C TYR A 530 -36.28 -25.79 6.95
N LEU A 531 -36.81 -24.67 7.42
CA LEU A 531 -38.26 -24.42 7.54
C LEU A 531 -38.64 -23.24 6.65
N GLU A 532 -39.70 -23.38 5.84
CA GLU A 532 -40.30 -22.24 5.12
C GLU A 532 -41.33 -21.53 6.01
N ARG A 533 -41.32 -20.20 5.99
CA ARG A 533 -42.32 -19.34 6.62
C ARG A 533 -42.80 -18.31 5.61
N ARG A 534 -44.11 -18.08 5.53
CA ARG A 534 -44.69 -17.03 4.68
C ARG A 534 -45.28 -15.92 5.56
N SER A 535 -45.06 -14.66 5.19
CA SER A 535 -45.56 -13.51 5.92
C SER A 535 -45.82 -12.36 4.97
N GLY A 536 -47.11 -12.06 4.72
CA GLY A 536 -47.52 -11.12 3.67
C GLY A 536 -46.86 -11.46 2.33
N ASN A 537 -46.21 -10.47 1.72
CA ASN A 537 -45.52 -10.62 0.44
C ASN A 537 -44.08 -11.18 0.55
N SER A 538 -43.73 -11.87 1.64
CA SER A 538 -42.40 -12.47 1.86
C SER A 538 -42.42 -13.96 2.19
N VAL A 539 -41.33 -14.65 1.83
CA VAL A 539 -41.04 -16.05 2.11
C VAL A 539 -39.66 -16.15 2.74
N THR A 540 -39.58 -16.58 4.01
CA THR A 540 -38.34 -16.79 4.74
C THR A 540 -38.00 -18.28 4.84
N ILE A 541 -36.83 -18.67 4.37
CA ILE A 541 -36.22 -19.99 4.58
C ILE A 541 -35.32 -19.90 5.82
N VAL A 542 -35.61 -20.72 6.83
CA VAL A 542 -34.96 -20.71 8.16
C VAL A 542 -34.15 -21.98 8.37
N VAL A 543 -32.82 -21.89 8.35
CA VAL A 543 -31.89 -22.98 8.66
C VAL A 543 -31.47 -22.90 10.14
N SER A 544 -31.93 -23.83 10.95
CA SER A 544 -31.76 -23.82 12.42
C SER A 544 -30.49 -24.55 12.88
N SER A 545 -29.30 -24.12 12.42
CA SER A 545 -28.01 -24.75 12.77
C SER A 545 -26.93 -23.73 13.18
N LYS A 546 -26.36 -23.93 14.38
CA LYS A 546 -25.17 -23.19 14.84
C LYS A 546 -23.95 -23.39 13.95
N ILE A 547 -23.82 -24.57 13.33
CA ILE A 547 -22.67 -24.90 12.47
C ILE A 547 -22.79 -24.18 11.13
N PHE A 548 -24.02 -24.05 10.61
CA PHE A 548 -24.28 -23.27 9.40
C PHE A 548 -24.17 -21.75 9.67
N ALA A 549 -24.51 -21.29 10.88
CA ALA A 549 -24.21 -19.92 11.30
C ALA A 549 -22.69 -19.67 11.45
N PHE A 550 -21.95 -20.62 12.02
CA PHE A 550 -20.49 -20.59 12.16
C PHE A 550 -19.77 -20.53 10.81
N LEU A 551 -20.27 -21.25 9.80
CA LEU A 551 -19.77 -21.17 8.43
C LEU A 551 -19.75 -19.72 7.91
N PHE A 552 -20.87 -19.00 8.03
CA PHE A 552 -20.93 -17.61 7.56
C PHE A 552 -20.20 -16.63 8.48
N ARG A 553 -20.36 -16.74 9.81
CA ARG A 553 -19.78 -15.78 10.77
C ARG A 553 -18.27 -15.93 10.93
N ASP A 554 -17.77 -17.16 11.09
CA ASP A 554 -16.45 -17.42 11.65
C ASP A 554 -15.45 -17.99 10.61
N VAL A 555 -15.94 -18.81 9.67
CA VAL A 555 -15.13 -19.41 8.60
C VAL A 555 -15.03 -18.46 7.40
N LEU A 556 -16.16 -18.18 6.74
CA LEU A 556 -16.23 -17.27 5.59
C LEU A 556 -16.10 -15.80 5.99
N LYS A 557 -16.54 -15.45 7.20
CA LYS A 557 -16.55 -14.10 7.80
C LYS A 557 -17.43 -13.10 7.05
N CYS A 558 -18.55 -13.57 6.51
CA CYS A 558 -19.56 -12.79 5.78
C CYS A 558 -20.37 -11.81 6.65
N GLY A 559 -20.03 -11.63 7.94
CA GLY A 559 -20.83 -10.89 8.92
C GLY A 559 -22.02 -11.70 9.47
N THR A 560 -22.95 -11.00 10.11
CA THR A 560 -24.15 -11.59 10.76
C THR A 560 -25.44 -10.84 10.44
N ARG A 561 -25.36 -9.55 10.12
CA ARG A 561 -26.47 -8.63 9.84
C ARG A 561 -26.10 -7.68 8.69
N SER A 562 -27.11 -7.09 8.05
CA SER A 562 -27.01 -6.09 6.98
C SER A 562 -25.85 -5.09 7.11
N GLU A 563 -25.68 -4.53 8.30
CA GLU A 563 -24.75 -3.47 8.65
C GLU A 563 -23.28 -3.93 8.80
N ASN A 564 -23.02 -5.23 9.03
CA ASN A 564 -21.67 -5.76 9.24
C ASN A 564 -21.26 -6.85 8.23
N LYS A 565 -22.06 -7.07 7.17
CA LYS A 565 -21.70 -8.00 6.11
C LYS A 565 -20.41 -7.58 5.41
N ARG A 566 -19.68 -8.53 4.83
CA ARG A 566 -18.52 -8.31 3.95
C ARG A 566 -18.38 -9.52 3.02
N LEU A 567 -17.66 -9.40 1.90
CA LEU A 567 -17.41 -10.57 1.05
C LEU A 567 -16.61 -11.64 1.81
N PRO A 568 -16.81 -12.94 1.49
CA PRO A 568 -16.02 -14.00 2.09
C PRO A 568 -14.56 -13.91 1.66
N GLN A 569 -13.65 -14.39 2.52
CA GLN A 569 -12.22 -14.45 2.22
C GLN A 569 -11.89 -15.22 0.92
N ILE A 570 -12.73 -16.19 0.53
CA ILE A 570 -12.58 -16.98 -0.71
C ILE A 570 -13.13 -16.29 -1.98
N ALA A 571 -13.78 -15.12 -1.92
CA ALA A 571 -14.47 -14.52 -3.07
C ALA A 571 -13.55 -14.28 -4.29
N PHE A 572 -12.26 -14.09 -4.02
CA PHE A 572 -11.23 -13.75 -5.01
C PHE A 572 -10.35 -14.96 -5.39
N ASN A 573 -10.29 -15.97 -4.51
CA ASN A 573 -9.52 -17.20 -4.61
C ASN A 573 -10.22 -18.30 -5.44
N VAL A 574 -10.96 -17.88 -6.47
CA VAL A 574 -11.76 -18.75 -7.35
C VAL A 574 -11.76 -18.20 -8.77
N ASP A 575 -12.01 -19.07 -9.76
CA ASP A 575 -12.05 -18.70 -11.17
C ASP A 575 -13.24 -17.81 -11.55
N LYS A 576 -13.14 -17.08 -12.67
CA LYS A 576 -14.14 -16.10 -13.13
C LYS A 576 -15.59 -16.66 -13.20
N PRO A 577 -15.88 -17.93 -13.59
CA PRO A 577 -17.24 -18.49 -13.51
C PRO A 577 -17.79 -18.58 -12.08
N LEU A 578 -16.95 -18.91 -11.10
CA LEU A 578 -17.33 -19.02 -9.69
C LEU A 578 -17.55 -17.64 -9.05
N ARG A 579 -16.81 -16.61 -9.51
CA ARG A 579 -17.06 -15.20 -9.18
C ARG A 579 -18.40 -14.71 -9.75
N LEU A 580 -18.75 -15.11 -10.96
CA LEU A 580 -20.06 -14.84 -11.57
C LEU A 580 -21.20 -15.53 -10.79
N ALA A 581 -21.02 -16.78 -10.35
CA ALA A 581 -22.01 -17.47 -9.52
C ALA A 581 -22.22 -16.82 -8.15
N LEU A 582 -21.17 -16.26 -7.53
CA LEU A 582 -21.28 -15.43 -6.32
C LEU A 582 -22.13 -14.17 -6.57
N LEU A 583 -21.86 -13.47 -7.68
CA LEU A 583 -22.67 -12.33 -8.10
C LEU A 583 -24.12 -12.73 -8.40
N GLN A 584 -24.36 -13.90 -9.00
CA GLN A 584 -25.70 -14.39 -9.32
C GLN A 584 -26.58 -14.52 -8.06
N GLY A 585 -26.06 -15.13 -6.99
CA GLY A 585 -26.78 -15.20 -5.72
C GLY A 585 -26.98 -13.83 -5.07
N LEU A 586 -26.02 -12.92 -5.23
CA LEU A 586 -26.01 -11.59 -4.61
C LEU A 586 -26.93 -10.57 -5.32
N PHE A 587 -27.04 -10.64 -6.65
CA PHE A 587 -27.97 -9.83 -7.46
C PHE A 587 -29.39 -10.44 -7.56
N SER A 588 -29.62 -11.61 -6.96
CA SER A 588 -30.95 -12.23 -6.94
C SER A 588 -31.93 -11.48 -6.03
N GLY A 589 -31.50 -11.08 -4.82
CA GLY A 589 -32.30 -10.30 -3.87
C GLY A 589 -32.20 -8.80 -4.14
N ASP A 590 -31.25 -8.13 -3.47
CA ASP A 590 -30.89 -6.70 -3.57
C ASP A 590 -30.58 -6.18 -5.01
N GLY A 591 -30.60 -7.02 -6.04
CA GLY A 591 -30.21 -6.68 -7.42
C GLY A 591 -31.37 -6.33 -8.35
N SER A 592 -31.36 -5.12 -8.92
CA SER A 592 -32.41 -4.59 -9.80
C SER A 592 -31.90 -4.18 -11.19
N ILE A 593 -32.82 -4.11 -12.16
CA ILE A 593 -32.60 -3.53 -13.49
C ILE A 593 -33.39 -2.23 -13.56
N SER A 594 -32.68 -1.10 -13.66
CA SER A 594 -33.27 0.25 -13.66
C SER A 594 -33.25 0.84 -15.08
N LEU A 595 -34.43 1.13 -15.63
CA LEU A 595 -34.59 1.77 -16.94
C LEU A 595 -34.27 3.28 -16.87
N LEU A 596 -33.62 3.79 -17.91
CA LEU A 596 -33.16 5.17 -18.03
C LEU A 596 -33.66 5.79 -19.35
N ASN A 597 -33.77 7.13 -19.38
CA ASN A 597 -34.12 7.92 -20.56
C ASN A 597 -35.37 7.42 -21.31
N GLY A 598 -36.47 7.18 -20.59
CA GLY A 598 -37.72 6.69 -21.17
C GLY A 598 -37.65 5.26 -21.72
N GLY A 599 -36.82 4.40 -21.12
CA GLY A 599 -36.64 3.01 -21.54
C GLY A 599 -35.65 2.81 -22.70
N ARG A 600 -35.00 3.88 -23.18
CA ARG A 600 -33.98 3.82 -24.24
C ARG A 600 -32.64 3.27 -23.75
N ASN A 601 -32.37 3.38 -22.44
CA ASN A 601 -31.17 2.88 -21.77
C ASN A 601 -31.56 2.07 -20.51
N ALA A 602 -30.61 1.33 -19.95
CA ALA A 602 -30.75 0.60 -18.70
C ALA A 602 -29.43 0.59 -17.91
N CYS A 603 -29.53 0.31 -16.61
CA CYS A 603 -28.40 0.00 -15.74
C CYS A 603 -28.80 -1.10 -14.74
N LEU A 604 -27.80 -1.78 -14.19
CA LEU A 604 -27.95 -2.80 -13.16
C LEU A 604 -27.57 -2.17 -11.82
N GLU A 605 -28.30 -2.44 -10.75
CA GLU A 605 -28.02 -1.89 -9.42
C GLU A 605 -28.05 -3.01 -8.36
N TYR A 606 -27.24 -2.88 -7.31
CA TYR A 606 -27.20 -3.71 -6.10
C TYR A 606 -27.08 -2.78 -4.88
N ALA A 607 -27.90 -2.96 -3.84
CA ALA A 607 -27.90 -2.09 -2.66
C ALA A 607 -27.41 -2.81 -1.40
N THR A 608 -26.65 -2.12 -0.54
CA THR A 608 -26.28 -2.62 0.80
C THR A 608 -26.01 -1.48 1.78
N VAL A 609 -26.17 -1.70 3.08
CA VAL A 609 -25.81 -0.71 4.12
C VAL A 609 -24.41 -0.92 4.72
N SER A 610 -23.69 -1.98 4.33
CA SER A 610 -22.30 -2.20 4.75
C SER A 610 -21.31 -1.65 3.73
N LYS A 611 -20.44 -0.71 4.16
CA LYS A 611 -19.35 -0.18 3.32
C LYS A 611 -18.34 -1.27 2.92
N PRO A 612 -17.82 -2.13 3.83
CA PRO A 612 -16.96 -3.27 3.44
C PRO A 612 -17.60 -4.26 2.47
N LEU A 613 -18.93 -4.44 2.48
CA LEU A 613 -19.59 -5.27 1.45
C LEU A 613 -19.68 -4.52 0.10
N ALA A 614 -20.04 -3.23 0.10
CA ALA A 614 -20.10 -2.44 -1.12
C ALA A 614 -18.74 -2.35 -1.83
N ASP A 615 -17.69 -2.01 -1.07
CA ASP A 615 -16.30 -1.95 -1.54
C ASP A 615 -15.81 -3.34 -2.03
N GLY A 616 -16.22 -4.42 -1.35
CA GLY A 616 -15.92 -5.80 -1.77
C GLY A 616 -16.64 -6.23 -3.06
N VAL A 617 -17.95 -5.96 -3.20
CA VAL A 617 -18.73 -6.30 -4.41
C VAL A 617 -18.22 -5.52 -5.63
N ILE A 618 -17.80 -4.28 -5.42
CA ILE A 618 -17.06 -3.46 -6.38
C ILE A 618 -15.80 -4.19 -6.88
N LEU A 619 -14.98 -4.71 -5.96
CA LEU A 619 -13.75 -5.41 -6.29
C LEU A 619 -14.00 -6.76 -6.98
N LEU A 620 -15.09 -7.44 -6.64
CA LEU A 620 -15.53 -8.67 -7.29
C LEU A 620 -15.96 -8.42 -8.74
N LEU A 621 -16.64 -7.29 -9.01
CA LEU A 621 -16.96 -6.86 -10.38
C LEU A 621 -15.69 -6.45 -11.15
N HIS A 622 -14.77 -5.72 -10.53
CA HIS A 622 -13.46 -5.42 -11.13
C HIS A 622 -12.73 -6.71 -11.53
N SER A 623 -12.72 -7.73 -10.68
CA SER A 623 -12.09 -9.04 -10.93
C SER A 623 -12.66 -9.86 -12.12
N LEU A 624 -13.66 -9.30 -12.82
CA LEU A 624 -14.29 -9.81 -14.04
C LEU A 624 -14.11 -8.87 -15.25
N GLY A 625 -13.41 -7.73 -15.08
CA GLY A 625 -13.32 -6.66 -16.07
C GLY A 625 -14.52 -5.72 -16.09
N ILE A 626 -15.32 -5.67 -15.01
CA ILE A 626 -16.57 -4.89 -14.93
C ILE A 626 -16.43 -3.72 -13.95
N VAL A 627 -16.54 -2.50 -14.47
CA VAL A 627 -16.48 -1.26 -13.70
C VAL A 627 -17.87 -0.85 -13.23
N ALA A 628 -18.07 -0.92 -11.92
CA ALA A 628 -19.28 -0.43 -11.27
C ALA A 628 -19.13 1.02 -10.81
N SER A 629 -20.23 1.75 -10.76
CA SER A 629 -20.38 2.98 -9.97
C SER A 629 -20.88 2.65 -8.58
N LEU A 630 -20.75 3.59 -7.66
CA LEU A 630 -21.26 3.57 -6.30
C LEU A 630 -22.16 4.81 -6.12
N LYS A 631 -23.23 4.71 -5.37
CA LYS A 631 -24.09 5.85 -5.02
C LYS A 631 -24.54 5.72 -3.58
N THR A 632 -24.14 6.67 -2.75
CA THR A 632 -24.56 6.74 -1.35
C THR A 632 -25.88 7.50 -1.22
N CYS A 633 -26.83 6.97 -0.45
CA CYS A 633 -28.10 7.65 -0.15
C CYS A 633 -28.60 7.33 1.27
N TRP A 634 -29.47 8.19 1.80
CA TRP A 634 -30.20 7.92 3.05
C TRP A 634 -31.60 7.40 2.71
N MET A 635 -31.90 6.17 3.11
CA MET A 635 -33.25 5.61 3.00
C MET A 635 -34.06 5.87 4.28
N ARG A 636 -35.36 6.17 4.13
CA ARG A 636 -36.31 6.54 5.21
C ARG A 636 -36.42 5.55 6.39
N LYS A 637 -35.89 4.33 6.26
CA LYS A 637 -35.87 3.28 7.31
C LYS A 637 -34.47 2.90 7.81
N SER A 638 -33.40 3.48 7.27
CA SER A 638 -32.02 3.12 7.62
C SER A 638 -31.44 4.04 8.69
N LYS A 639 -30.64 3.48 9.60
CA LYS A 639 -29.87 4.24 10.61
C LYS A 639 -28.50 4.72 10.12
N GLN A 640 -28.07 4.25 8.95
CA GLN A 640 -26.78 4.53 8.33
C GLN A 640 -26.96 4.66 6.81
N PRO A 641 -26.04 5.31 6.06
CA PRO A 641 -26.14 5.42 4.61
C PRO A 641 -26.25 4.05 3.93
N THR A 642 -27.03 3.98 2.85
CA THR A 642 -27.06 2.86 1.92
C THR A 642 -26.15 3.16 0.73
N TYR A 643 -25.39 2.15 0.32
CA TYR A 643 -24.46 2.13 -0.78
C TYR A 643 -25.07 1.34 -1.94
N ILE A 644 -25.24 1.97 -3.09
CA ILE A 644 -25.81 1.35 -4.30
C ILE A 644 -24.69 1.16 -5.33
N VAL A 645 -24.28 -0.08 -5.57
CA VAL A 645 -23.32 -0.46 -6.61
C VAL A 645 -24.07 -0.59 -7.94
N ARG A 646 -23.71 0.19 -8.95
CA ARG A 646 -24.44 0.28 -10.23
C ARG A 646 -23.54 0.02 -11.44
N VAL A 647 -23.86 -0.98 -12.27
CA VAL A 647 -23.16 -1.28 -13.54
C VAL A 647 -23.96 -0.71 -14.72
N SER A 648 -23.25 -0.15 -15.71
CA SER A 648 -23.85 0.48 -16.90
C SER A 648 -23.01 0.19 -18.16
N GLY A 649 -23.60 0.41 -19.34
CA GLY A 649 -22.93 0.24 -20.64
C GLY A 649 -23.12 -1.15 -21.26
N LEU A 650 -23.32 -1.18 -22.59
CA LEU A 650 -23.79 -2.36 -23.32
C LEU A 650 -22.89 -3.60 -23.18
N ARG A 651 -21.57 -3.44 -23.23
CA ARG A 651 -20.61 -4.56 -23.10
C ARG A 651 -20.65 -5.20 -21.70
N GLN A 652 -20.64 -4.39 -20.65
CA GLN A 652 -20.67 -4.85 -19.26
C GLN A 652 -22.00 -5.54 -18.93
N MET A 653 -23.12 -4.95 -19.38
CA MET A 653 -24.44 -5.56 -19.19
C MET A 653 -24.58 -6.87 -19.97
N LYS A 654 -23.95 -7.01 -21.15
CA LYS A 654 -23.88 -8.29 -21.89
C LYS A 654 -23.12 -9.38 -21.13
N GLN A 655 -22.05 -9.04 -20.42
CA GLN A 655 -21.30 -9.99 -19.57
C GLN A 655 -22.11 -10.43 -18.33
N LEU A 656 -22.97 -9.55 -17.79
CA LEU A 656 -23.78 -9.81 -16.59
C LEU A 656 -25.17 -10.42 -16.87
N ILE A 657 -25.50 -10.81 -18.10
CA ILE A 657 -26.82 -11.40 -18.40
C ILE A 657 -27.06 -12.69 -17.60
N SER A 658 -26.02 -13.50 -17.38
CA SER A 658 -26.07 -14.74 -16.60
C SER A 658 -26.10 -14.55 -15.07
N VAL A 659 -25.86 -13.32 -14.59
CA VAL A 659 -25.97 -12.98 -13.16
C VAL A 659 -27.43 -12.80 -12.72
N PHE A 660 -28.38 -12.73 -13.66
CA PHE A 660 -29.81 -12.71 -13.37
C PHE A 660 -30.46 -14.07 -13.66
N GLY A 661 -31.54 -14.37 -12.92
CA GLY A 661 -32.42 -15.49 -13.24
C GLY A 661 -33.02 -15.40 -14.64
N GLN A 662 -33.46 -16.53 -15.19
CA GLN A 662 -33.94 -16.70 -16.57
C GLN A 662 -34.91 -15.60 -17.00
N LYS A 663 -35.82 -15.17 -16.11
CA LYS A 663 -36.75 -14.08 -16.39
C LYS A 663 -36.04 -12.73 -16.52
N ARG A 664 -35.43 -12.21 -15.43
CA ARG A 664 -34.73 -10.90 -15.44
C ARG A 664 -33.62 -10.85 -16.50
N GLY A 665 -32.94 -11.97 -16.76
CA GLY A 665 -31.93 -12.11 -17.80
C GLY A 665 -32.50 -12.12 -19.24
N LYS A 666 -33.68 -12.68 -19.47
CA LYS A 666 -34.41 -12.54 -20.74
C LYS A 666 -34.88 -11.10 -20.94
N ASP A 667 -35.49 -10.49 -19.92
CA ASP A 667 -35.92 -9.09 -19.96
C ASP A 667 -34.74 -8.18 -20.33
N LEU A 668 -33.56 -8.40 -19.72
CA LEU A 668 -32.32 -7.71 -20.05
C LEU A 668 -31.86 -7.95 -21.49
N LYS A 669 -31.88 -9.19 -22.00
CA LYS A 669 -31.56 -9.49 -23.42
C LYS A 669 -32.44 -8.67 -24.38
N GLU A 670 -33.75 -8.64 -24.14
CA GLU A 670 -34.70 -7.92 -24.99
C GLU A 670 -34.55 -6.40 -24.91
N ILE A 671 -34.18 -5.86 -23.76
CA ILE A 671 -33.83 -4.44 -23.59
C ILE A 671 -32.54 -4.10 -24.36
N LEU A 672 -31.48 -4.89 -24.19
CA LEU A 672 -30.18 -4.64 -24.84
C LEU A 672 -30.22 -4.84 -26.37
N ALA A 673 -31.12 -5.68 -26.88
CA ALA A 673 -31.32 -5.86 -28.32
C ALA A 673 -31.87 -4.60 -29.03
N ARG A 674 -32.48 -3.66 -28.31
CA ARG A 674 -33.09 -2.42 -28.86
C ARG A 674 -32.09 -1.26 -28.99
N TYR A 675 -30.82 -1.46 -28.63
CA TYR A 675 -29.78 -0.41 -28.64
C TYR A 675 -29.28 -0.15 -30.06
N GLN A 676 -29.74 0.94 -30.68
CA GLN A 676 -29.37 1.34 -32.04
C GLN A 676 -27.91 1.82 -32.20
N ARG A 677 -27.25 2.21 -31.10
CA ARG A 677 -25.83 2.65 -31.08
C ARG A 677 -25.14 2.20 -29.79
N GLU A 678 -23.87 1.82 -29.88
CA GLU A 678 -23.04 1.59 -28.70
C GLU A 678 -22.49 2.93 -28.16
N ILE A 679 -23.09 3.43 -27.08
CA ILE A 679 -22.61 4.62 -26.38
C ILE A 679 -21.51 4.19 -25.41
N ARG A 680 -20.30 4.76 -25.55
CA ARG A 680 -19.18 4.54 -24.62
C ARG A 680 -19.54 5.08 -23.22
N PRO A 681 -19.13 4.43 -22.12
CA PRO A 681 -19.41 4.95 -20.78
C PRO A 681 -18.67 6.27 -20.50
N ASN A 682 -19.40 7.38 -20.33
CA ASN A 682 -18.82 8.69 -19.97
C ASN A 682 -18.47 8.79 -18.46
N GLY A 683 -18.47 7.67 -17.74
CA GLY A 683 -18.24 7.61 -16.30
C GLY A 683 -16.81 7.23 -15.92
N TYR A 684 -16.07 6.58 -16.81
CA TYR A 684 -14.72 6.06 -16.58
C TYR A 684 -14.03 5.71 -17.90
N HIS A 685 -12.72 5.54 -17.88
CA HIS A 685 -11.91 5.12 -19.03
C HIS A 685 -11.06 3.89 -18.66
N HIS A 686 -10.92 2.92 -19.56
CA HIS A 686 -10.07 1.73 -19.36
C HIS A 686 -8.69 1.92 -19.98
N TYR A 687 -7.65 1.46 -19.26
CA TYR A 687 -6.25 1.49 -19.70
C TYR A 687 -5.54 0.17 -19.37
N GLY A 688 -6.21 -0.95 -19.63
CA GLY A 688 -5.73 -2.29 -19.26
C GLY A 688 -6.09 -2.63 -17.81
N GLY A 689 -5.08 -2.82 -16.95
CA GLY A 689 -5.24 -3.30 -15.57
C GLY A 689 -5.90 -2.33 -14.59
N PHE A 690 -6.12 -1.08 -15.00
CA PHE A 690 -6.80 -0.05 -14.22
C PHE A 690 -7.87 0.69 -15.04
N VAL A 691 -8.73 1.39 -14.30
CA VAL A 691 -9.71 2.33 -14.82
C VAL A 691 -9.55 3.68 -14.15
N ALA A 692 -9.75 4.71 -14.94
CA ALA A 692 -9.59 6.09 -14.56
C ALA A 692 -10.98 6.71 -14.35
N LEU A 693 -11.22 7.30 -13.17
CA LEU A 693 -12.54 7.68 -12.66
C LEU A 693 -12.62 9.20 -12.38
N PRO A 694 -13.30 10.02 -13.22
CA PRO A 694 -13.36 11.48 -13.06
C PRO A 694 -13.90 11.91 -11.69
N VAL A 695 -13.36 12.94 -11.04
CA VAL A 695 -13.89 13.46 -9.76
C VAL A 695 -15.11 14.35 -10.02
N THR A 696 -16.03 14.43 -9.05
CA THR A 696 -17.29 15.21 -9.18
C THR A 696 -17.61 16.12 -8.02
N SER A 697 -17.16 15.82 -6.80
CA SER A 697 -17.32 16.70 -5.64
C SER A 697 -16.35 16.31 -4.54
N VAL A 698 -15.82 17.31 -3.85
CA VAL A 698 -14.91 17.14 -2.72
C VAL A 698 -15.18 18.23 -1.69
N GLU A 699 -14.78 17.96 -0.46
CA GLU A 699 -15.31 18.55 0.75
C GLU A 699 -14.20 18.62 1.82
N ARG A 700 -13.96 19.81 2.38
CA ARG A 700 -13.21 19.97 3.65
C ARG A 700 -14.11 19.97 4.85
N PHE A 701 -13.48 19.61 5.95
CA PHE A 701 -13.88 19.96 7.30
C PHE A 701 -12.60 20.08 8.13
N HIS A 702 -12.58 20.87 9.20
CA HIS A 702 -11.56 20.71 10.25
C HIS A 702 -12.10 19.71 11.28
N ASP A 703 -11.22 18.86 11.82
CA ASP A 703 -11.56 17.87 12.85
C ASP A 703 -10.32 17.40 13.65
N ARG A 704 -10.56 16.68 14.74
CA ARG A 704 -9.55 16.03 15.58
C ARG A 704 -9.87 14.56 15.78
N ARG A 705 -9.02 13.65 15.28
CA ARG A 705 -9.18 12.18 15.40
C ARG A 705 -7.87 11.44 15.19
N GLU A 706 -7.85 10.13 15.50
CA GLU A 706 -6.72 9.23 15.16
C GLU A 706 -6.51 9.13 13.63
N VAL A 707 -5.24 8.98 13.24
CA VAL A 707 -4.77 8.93 11.85
C VAL A 707 -3.70 7.86 11.60
N TYR A 708 -3.68 7.20 10.43
CA TYR A 708 -3.22 5.80 10.30
C TYR A 708 -2.32 5.45 9.06
N SER A 709 -1.12 6.02 8.87
CA SER A 709 -0.30 5.74 7.65
C SER A 709 0.13 4.27 7.52
N MET A 710 0.21 3.77 6.27
CA MET A 710 0.59 2.38 5.96
C MET A 710 1.74 2.35 4.97
N GLU A 711 2.94 2.07 5.44
CA GLU A 711 4.12 2.11 4.58
C GLU A 711 4.26 0.79 3.80
N THR A 712 4.15 0.80 2.47
CA THR A 712 4.36 -0.36 1.60
C THR A 712 5.67 -0.35 0.85
N GLU A 713 6.01 -1.52 0.30
CA GLU A 713 7.28 -1.74 -0.39
C GLU A 713 7.44 -0.78 -1.57
N ASN A 714 6.63 -0.86 -2.65
CA ASN A 714 6.69 0.08 -3.79
C ASN A 714 5.98 1.40 -3.53
N GLY A 715 5.70 1.66 -2.26
CA GLY A 715 4.85 2.71 -1.77
C GLY A 715 3.40 2.62 -2.19
N LEU A 716 3.03 2.06 -3.34
CA LEU A 716 1.63 1.93 -3.71
C LEU A 716 0.92 0.88 -2.83
N LEU A 717 -0.36 1.08 -2.59
CA LEU A 717 -1.31 0.14 -2.01
C LEU A 717 -2.72 0.37 -2.59
N VAL A 718 -3.76 -0.28 -2.06
CA VAL A 718 -5.18 -0.08 -2.46
C VAL A 718 -6.07 0.12 -1.23
N ALA A 719 -6.97 1.13 -1.27
CA ALA A 719 -7.93 1.42 -0.21
C ALA A 719 -9.29 1.97 -0.71
N GLY A 720 -10.21 2.25 0.22
CA GLY A 720 -11.56 2.74 -0.04
C GLY A 720 -12.35 1.77 -0.91
N SER A 721 -12.96 2.27 -2.00
CA SER A 721 -13.63 1.42 -2.99
C SER A 721 -12.69 0.86 -4.06
N GLY A 722 -11.46 0.46 -3.72
CA GLY A 722 -10.47 -0.05 -4.67
C GLY A 722 -9.70 1.04 -5.43
N LEU A 723 -9.40 2.14 -4.76
CA LEU A 723 -8.57 3.29 -5.18
C LEU A 723 -7.11 3.06 -4.72
N ILE A 724 -6.11 3.79 -5.24
CA ILE A 724 -4.68 3.41 -5.15
C ILE A 724 -3.88 4.43 -4.27
N VAL A 725 -3.06 3.97 -3.27
CA VAL A 725 -2.75 4.62 -1.92
C VAL A 725 -1.24 4.42 -1.36
N HIS A 726 -0.62 4.96 -0.22
CA HIS A 726 0.90 5.07 0.08
C HIS A 726 1.63 5.27 1.53
N ASN A 727 2.99 5.59 1.61
CA ASN A 727 4.11 5.43 2.66
C ASN A 727 5.13 6.62 3.13
N CYS A 728 6.39 6.43 3.71
CA CYS A 728 7.28 7.51 4.36
C CYS A 728 8.82 7.27 4.84
N LEU A 729 9.77 8.26 4.77
CA LEU A 729 11.09 8.43 5.52
C LEU A 729 11.70 9.90 5.57
N PRO A 730 12.71 10.24 6.46
CA PRO A 730 13.10 11.66 6.76
C PRO A 730 14.57 12.21 6.67
N LYS A 731 15.66 11.42 6.80
CA LYS A 731 16.68 11.68 7.87
C LYS A 731 17.66 12.90 7.87
N ASP A 732 18.76 12.88 7.11
CA ASP A 732 20.13 13.18 7.65
C ASP A 732 20.53 14.56 8.23
N LEU A 733 20.75 15.60 7.39
CA LEU A 733 21.57 16.85 7.56
C LEU A 733 21.90 17.32 9.00
N LYS A 734 20.90 17.36 9.89
CA LYS A 734 21.00 17.82 11.29
C LYS A 734 22.10 17.10 12.07
N ALA A 735 22.34 15.81 11.77
CA ALA A 735 23.38 15.04 12.44
C ALA A 735 24.79 15.62 12.21
N PHE A 736 25.10 16.15 11.01
CA PHE A 736 26.44 16.69 10.74
C PHE A 736 26.65 18.08 11.32
N ILE A 737 25.60 18.90 11.36
CA ILE A 737 25.60 20.17 12.10
C ILE A 737 25.91 19.89 13.58
N ARG A 738 25.21 18.90 14.17
CA ARG A 738 25.37 18.51 15.57
C ARG A 738 26.79 18.00 15.89
N ILE A 739 27.37 17.18 15.01
CA ILE A 739 28.75 16.69 15.14
C ILE A 739 29.77 17.83 15.23
N ALA A 740 29.59 18.89 14.43
CA ALA A 740 30.48 20.04 14.46
C ALA A 740 30.31 20.89 15.73
N GLU A 741 29.07 21.10 16.20
CA GLU A 741 28.82 21.75 17.49
C GLU A 741 29.52 21.04 18.65
N GLU A 742 29.44 19.71 18.71
CA GLU A 742 30.06 18.89 19.75
C GLU A 742 31.59 18.93 19.73
N HIS A 743 32.18 19.32 18.59
CA HIS A 743 33.62 19.56 18.42
C HIS A 743 34.00 21.06 18.46
N ASN A 744 33.06 21.95 18.77
CA ASN A 744 33.22 23.42 18.79
C ASN A 744 33.67 24.02 17.44
N VAL A 745 33.32 23.35 16.33
CA VAL A 745 33.59 23.83 14.96
C VAL A 745 32.38 24.62 14.46
N ASP A 746 32.60 25.83 13.95
CA ASP A 746 31.50 26.62 13.40
C ASP A 746 31.02 26.07 12.05
N PHE A 747 29.86 25.42 12.07
CA PHE A 747 29.09 24.99 10.90
C PHE A 747 27.90 25.93 10.60
N SER A 748 28.05 27.23 10.86
CA SER A 748 27.14 28.30 10.41
C SER A 748 26.70 28.13 8.96
N LEU A 749 27.59 27.73 8.05
CA LEU A 749 27.25 27.42 6.66
C LEU A 749 26.19 26.32 6.51
N LEU A 750 26.25 25.23 7.28
CA LEU A 750 25.26 24.15 7.18
C LEU A 750 23.96 24.46 7.93
N LYS A 751 24.02 25.29 9.00
CA LYS A 751 22.83 25.88 9.61
C LYS A 751 22.12 26.83 8.63
N GLU A 752 22.88 27.58 7.85
CA GLU A 752 22.36 28.43 6.78
C GLU A 752 21.80 27.60 5.61
N VAL A 753 22.38 26.45 5.27
CA VAL A 753 21.80 25.47 4.32
C VAL A 753 20.42 25.00 4.78
N GLU A 754 20.27 24.60 6.05
CA GLU A 754 18.96 24.21 6.60
C GLU A 754 17.97 25.39 6.58
N ARG A 755 18.39 26.57 7.02
CA ARG A 755 17.55 27.78 7.03
C ARG A 755 17.13 28.22 5.62
N ILE A 756 18.01 28.11 4.63
CA ILE A 756 17.71 28.36 3.21
C ILE A 756 16.70 27.33 2.71
N ASN A 757 16.88 26.05 3.06
CA ASN A 757 15.98 24.96 2.67
C ASN A 757 14.56 25.17 3.22
N GLU A 758 14.41 25.43 4.52
CA GLU A 758 13.11 25.73 5.13
C GLU A 758 12.47 27.00 4.51
N ALA A 759 13.27 28.01 4.18
CA ALA A 759 12.79 29.24 3.54
C ALA A 759 12.49 29.11 2.03
N ARG A 760 12.83 27.99 1.35
CA ARG A 760 12.50 27.77 -0.08
C ARG A 760 11.01 27.79 -0.31
N VAL A 761 10.29 27.17 0.62
CA VAL A 761 8.84 27.18 0.77
C VAL A 761 8.30 28.60 0.59
N ASP A 762 8.72 29.49 1.47
CA ASP A 762 8.25 30.87 1.53
C ASP A 762 8.67 31.68 0.31
N ARG A 763 9.85 31.39 -0.25
CA ARG A 763 10.34 32.03 -1.48
C ARG A 763 9.53 31.61 -2.70
N PHE A 764 9.16 30.33 -2.80
CA PHE A 764 8.27 29.84 -3.85
C PHE A 764 6.90 30.53 -3.78
N VAL A 765 6.29 30.59 -2.59
CA VAL A 765 5.01 31.30 -2.36
C VAL A 765 5.12 32.78 -2.73
N ARG A 766 6.16 33.49 -2.27
CA ARG A 766 6.41 34.89 -2.65
C ARG A 766 6.63 35.10 -4.15
N LYS A 767 7.21 34.14 -4.87
CA LYS A 767 7.31 34.21 -6.34
C LYS A 767 5.93 34.19 -6.99
N VAL A 768 4.99 33.38 -6.47
CA VAL A 768 3.61 33.40 -6.97
C VAL A 768 2.91 34.71 -6.64
N GLN A 769 3.08 35.22 -5.41
CA GLN A 769 2.60 36.55 -5.03
C GLN A 769 3.15 37.62 -5.98
N LYS A 770 4.42 37.55 -6.40
CA LYS A 770 5.01 38.50 -7.36
C LYS A 770 4.39 38.37 -8.76
N ALA A 771 4.20 37.15 -9.26
CA ALA A 771 3.64 36.91 -10.59
C ALA A 771 2.17 37.37 -10.72
N LEU A 772 1.41 37.42 -9.62
CA LEU A 772 -0.04 37.68 -9.65
C LEU A 772 -0.53 38.78 -8.70
N TRP A 773 0.37 39.41 -7.95
CA TRP A 773 0.16 40.46 -6.95
C TRP A 773 -0.74 40.09 -5.76
N VAL A 774 -2.00 39.74 -6.00
CA VAL A 774 -2.98 39.35 -4.98
C VAL A 774 -3.41 37.92 -5.25
N LEU A 775 -3.01 36.98 -4.37
CA LEU A 775 -3.37 35.58 -4.55
C LEU A 775 -4.82 35.27 -4.17
N LYS A 776 -5.43 36.05 -3.26
CA LYS A 776 -6.79 35.85 -2.79
C LYS A 776 -7.77 35.72 -3.96
N TYR A 777 -8.45 34.57 -4.05
CA TYR A 777 -9.35 34.17 -5.14
C TYR A 777 -8.73 33.90 -6.53
N LYS A 778 -7.40 34.00 -6.72
CA LYS A 778 -6.75 33.73 -8.01
C LYS A 778 -6.41 32.25 -8.19
N THR A 779 -6.74 31.73 -9.36
CA THR A 779 -6.50 30.32 -9.71
C THR A 779 -5.04 30.09 -10.04
N LEU A 780 -4.34 29.24 -9.32
CA LEU A 780 -2.95 28.84 -9.62
C LEU A 780 -2.98 27.37 -10.06
N ALA A 781 -1.90 26.81 -10.57
CA ALA A 781 -1.70 25.37 -10.67
C ALA A 781 -0.56 24.96 -9.73
N VAL A 782 -0.19 23.69 -9.60
CA VAL A 782 1.10 23.25 -9.02
C VAL A 782 1.53 22.00 -9.76
N TRP A 783 2.79 21.73 -10.07
CA TRP A 783 3.16 20.51 -10.80
C TRP A 783 4.28 19.70 -10.10
N GLY A 784 4.24 19.50 -8.77
CA GLY A 784 4.76 18.22 -8.25
C GLY A 784 5.13 18.14 -6.77
N LEU A 785 5.11 16.98 -6.12
CA LEU A 785 4.96 16.94 -4.65
C LEU A 785 5.53 15.74 -3.86
N ALA A 786 6.00 14.66 -4.50
CA ALA A 786 6.92 13.71 -3.85
C ALA A 786 8.18 14.46 -3.39
N PHE A 787 8.94 13.98 -2.39
CA PHE A 787 10.19 14.69 -2.04
C PHE A 787 11.22 14.62 -3.19
N LYS A 788 11.31 13.47 -3.86
CA LYS A 788 12.10 13.21 -5.08
C LYS A 788 11.34 12.29 -6.04
N PRO A 789 11.74 12.22 -7.32
CA PRO A 789 11.30 11.19 -8.25
C PRO A 789 11.75 9.76 -7.93
N ASN A 790 11.09 8.79 -8.56
CA ASN A 790 11.27 7.33 -8.53
C ASN A 790 11.22 6.64 -7.16
N THR A 791 11.14 7.42 -6.09
CA THR A 791 10.62 6.97 -4.81
C THR A 791 9.15 7.31 -4.71
N ASP A 792 8.55 6.50 -3.89
CA ASP A 792 7.35 6.70 -3.13
C ASP A 792 7.51 7.69 -1.96
N ASP A 793 8.53 7.48 -1.13
CA ASP A 793 8.92 8.08 0.14
C ASP A 793 8.75 9.61 0.38
N ILE A 794 8.60 10.00 1.66
CA ILE A 794 8.29 11.35 2.22
C ILE A 794 8.28 11.49 3.81
N ARG A 795 9.00 12.41 4.49
CA ARG A 795 8.65 12.99 5.87
C ARG A 795 9.20 14.44 6.09
N GLU A 796 8.35 15.44 6.50
CA GLU A 796 8.65 16.90 6.75
C GLU A 796 9.00 17.92 5.59
N ALA A 797 8.07 18.31 4.66
CA ALA A 797 8.39 18.59 3.22
C ALA A 797 8.31 19.97 2.50
N PRO A 798 8.61 20.06 1.16
CA PRO A 798 8.58 21.32 0.39
C PRO A 798 7.21 21.69 -0.16
N SER A 799 6.69 20.93 -1.14
CA SER A 799 5.31 20.89 -1.61
C SER A 799 4.33 21.09 -0.47
N LEU A 800 4.54 20.22 0.52
CA LEU A 800 3.82 20.20 1.74
C LEU A 800 3.92 21.56 2.49
N LYS A 801 5.09 22.09 2.83
CA LYS A 801 5.14 23.38 3.55
C LYS A 801 4.72 24.59 2.68
N ILE A 802 4.87 24.53 1.35
CA ILE A 802 4.45 25.56 0.36
C ILE A 802 2.95 25.77 0.43
N ILE A 803 2.22 24.67 0.38
CA ILE A 803 0.81 24.75 0.00
C ILE A 803 -0.08 25.09 1.19
N ARG A 804 0.36 24.93 2.47
CA ARG A 804 -0.33 25.51 3.65
C ARG A 804 -0.38 27.02 3.50
N ARG A 805 0.78 27.59 3.18
CA ARG A 805 1.04 29.03 3.11
C ARG A 805 0.27 29.68 1.96
N LEU A 806 0.29 29.07 0.76
CA LEU A 806 -0.59 29.47 -0.35
C LEU A 806 -2.08 29.36 -0.01
N LEU A 807 -2.46 28.40 0.84
CA LEU A 807 -3.84 28.23 1.29
C LEU A 807 -4.29 29.33 2.25
N ASP A 808 -3.45 29.62 3.24
CA ASP A 808 -3.70 30.58 4.31
C ASP A 808 -3.85 32.00 3.74
N GLU A 809 -3.13 32.30 2.65
CA GLU A 809 -3.28 33.52 1.85
C GLU A 809 -4.56 33.57 0.99
N GLY A 810 -5.34 32.49 0.92
CA GLY A 810 -6.64 32.43 0.25
C GLY A 810 -6.60 32.24 -1.26
N ALA A 811 -5.51 31.68 -1.79
CA ALA A 811 -5.35 31.38 -3.23
C ALA A 811 -6.18 30.16 -3.71
N ASN A 812 -6.21 29.90 -5.02
CA ASN A 812 -6.99 28.81 -5.67
C ASN A 812 -6.14 27.86 -6.57
N LEU A 813 -5.19 27.06 -6.05
CA LEU A 813 -4.26 26.18 -6.82
C LEU A 813 -4.91 25.05 -7.68
N ARG A 814 -4.13 24.26 -8.49
CA ARG A 814 -4.52 23.21 -9.51
C ARG A 814 -3.40 22.18 -9.89
N LEU A 815 -3.33 20.89 -9.46
CA LEU A 815 -1.99 20.19 -9.50
C LEU A 815 -1.71 18.67 -9.71
N TYR A 816 -0.38 18.30 -9.83
CA TYR A 816 0.25 17.26 -10.75
C TYR A 816 1.79 16.77 -10.46
N ASP A 817 2.28 15.51 -10.11
CA ASP A 817 3.69 14.78 -10.23
C ASP A 817 3.70 13.18 -10.28
N PRO A 818 4.55 12.25 -10.79
CA PRO A 818 4.31 10.76 -10.86
C PRO A 818 3.98 9.74 -9.72
N ALA A 819 4.90 9.26 -8.86
CA ALA A 819 4.63 8.01 -8.08
C ALA A 819 3.93 8.16 -6.73
N ALA A 820 4.50 8.94 -5.80
CA ALA A 820 4.09 9.19 -4.41
C ALA A 820 2.63 9.71 -4.16
N MET A 821 1.64 9.25 -4.93
CA MET A 821 0.29 9.82 -4.94
C MET A 821 -0.61 9.04 -4.02
N GLU A 822 -0.05 8.57 -2.93
CA GLU A 822 -0.73 8.75 -1.66
C GLU A 822 0.27 9.06 -0.51
N ASN A 823 1.20 10.03 -0.74
CA ASN A 823 2.20 10.74 0.13
C ASN A 823 2.13 12.34 0.34
N VAL A 824 0.94 12.98 0.19
CA VAL A 824 0.46 14.36 0.30
C VAL A 824 -1.07 14.86 0.59
N ARG A 825 -2.38 14.42 0.80
CA ARG A 825 -3.43 13.36 1.22
C ARG A 825 -4.04 13.12 2.65
N GLN A 826 -3.21 13.08 3.70
CA GLN A 826 -3.30 12.81 5.16
C GLN A 826 -2.62 13.90 6.21
N VAL A 827 -2.79 15.32 6.15
CA VAL A 827 -2.53 16.63 7.01
C VAL A 827 -2.97 18.19 6.55
N PHE A 828 -3.44 18.68 5.33
CA PHE A 828 -4.48 19.82 4.97
C PHE A 828 -5.52 19.75 3.69
N PRO A 829 -6.88 19.83 3.81
CA PRO A 829 -8.11 19.80 2.91
C PRO A 829 -8.39 20.47 1.55
N GLU A 830 -9.25 19.88 0.67
CA GLU A 830 -9.85 20.47 -0.56
C GLU A 830 -11.24 21.06 -0.42
N ASN A 831 -11.29 22.35 -0.75
CA ASN A 831 -12.46 23.16 -1.03
C ASN A 831 -12.36 23.64 -2.49
N PRO A 832 -13.44 23.55 -3.26
CA PRO A 832 -13.74 24.52 -4.31
C PRO A 832 -14.21 25.86 -3.71
N PRO A 833 -13.94 27.02 -4.37
CA PRO A 833 -12.97 27.19 -5.44
C PRO A 833 -11.52 27.11 -4.93
N ARG A 834 -11.34 27.02 -3.61
CA ARG A 834 -10.09 27.33 -2.93
C ARG A 834 -8.86 26.52 -3.33
N LEU A 835 -8.91 25.34 -3.97
CA LEU A 835 -7.85 24.78 -4.85
C LEU A 835 -8.24 23.41 -5.50
N VAL A 836 -7.42 22.86 -6.41
CA VAL A 836 -7.73 21.88 -7.51
C VAL A 836 -6.62 20.84 -7.71
N TYR A 837 -6.95 19.65 -8.24
CA TYR A 837 -5.99 18.70 -8.81
C TYR A 837 -6.31 18.59 -10.25
N CYS A 838 -5.28 18.24 -11.00
CA CYS A 838 -5.49 17.66 -12.29
C CYS A 838 -4.68 16.40 -12.45
N GLN A 839 -5.41 15.36 -12.82
CA GLN A 839 -5.00 14.22 -13.61
C GLN A 839 -3.95 14.56 -14.69
N SER A 840 -4.06 15.70 -15.37
CA SER A 840 -3.18 16.09 -16.47
C SER A 840 -2.62 17.51 -16.36
N ALA A 841 -1.48 17.74 -17.01
CA ALA A 841 -0.78 19.03 -17.04
C ALA A 841 -1.72 20.11 -17.56
N LEU A 842 -2.24 19.79 -18.74
CA LEU A 842 -3.20 20.54 -19.52
C LEU A 842 -4.46 20.87 -18.71
N GLU A 843 -4.97 19.93 -17.93
CA GLU A 843 -6.14 20.19 -17.09
C GLU A 843 -5.76 21.07 -15.89
N ALA A 844 -4.56 20.91 -15.29
CA ALA A 844 -4.08 21.78 -14.21
C ALA A 844 -3.97 23.22 -14.68
N ALA A 845 -3.60 23.42 -15.94
CA ALA A 845 -3.57 24.72 -16.58
C ALA A 845 -4.97 25.30 -16.89
N THR A 846 -6.00 24.48 -17.17
CA THR A 846 -7.31 24.98 -17.62
C THR A 846 -7.95 25.98 -16.65
N GLY A 847 -8.17 27.21 -17.10
CA GLY A 847 -8.70 28.32 -16.29
C GLY A 847 -7.75 28.81 -15.19
N ALA A 848 -6.49 28.38 -15.20
CA ALA A 848 -5.47 28.85 -14.28
C ALA A 848 -4.96 30.26 -14.68
N HIS A 849 -4.56 31.02 -13.67
CA HIS A 849 -3.84 32.27 -13.78
C HIS A 849 -2.32 32.08 -13.54
N ALA A 850 -1.87 30.88 -13.16
CA ALA A 850 -0.46 30.46 -13.04
C ALA A 850 -0.39 28.92 -13.02
N ILE A 851 0.80 28.32 -13.16
CA ILE A 851 1.04 26.87 -13.10
C ILE A 851 2.33 26.58 -12.34
N LEU A 852 2.28 26.08 -11.10
CA LEU A 852 3.44 26.11 -10.18
C LEU A 852 4.22 24.77 -10.08
N LEU A 853 5.09 24.36 -11.01
CA LEU A 853 5.82 23.07 -10.89
C LEU A 853 6.59 22.92 -9.56
N VAL A 854 6.59 21.75 -8.92
CA VAL A 854 7.19 21.56 -7.56
C VAL A 854 7.93 20.20 -7.37
N THR A 855 7.84 19.21 -8.28
CA THR A 855 8.72 18.00 -8.33
C THR A 855 8.85 17.45 -9.78
N GLU A 856 10.03 16.95 -10.14
CA GLU A 856 10.70 17.09 -11.45
C GLU A 856 10.69 15.86 -12.38
N TRP A 857 9.64 15.06 -12.36
CA TRP A 857 9.61 13.83 -13.13
C TRP A 857 9.46 14.02 -14.65
N ASP A 858 9.68 12.93 -15.38
CA ASP A 858 9.91 12.97 -16.82
C ASP A 858 8.69 13.28 -17.70
N GLU A 859 7.45 13.10 -17.22
CA GLU A 859 6.28 13.43 -18.06
C GLU A 859 6.08 14.96 -18.21
N PHE A 860 6.52 15.82 -17.26
CA PHE A 860 6.40 17.31 -17.39
C PHE A 860 7.16 17.85 -18.58
N LYS A 861 8.23 17.14 -18.90
CA LYS A 861 9.21 17.48 -19.92
C LYS A 861 8.65 17.22 -21.32
N GLN A 862 7.46 16.61 -21.43
CA GLN A 862 6.90 16.01 -22.65
C GLN A 862 5.51 16.55 -23.05
N VAL A 863 5.00 17.59 -22.39
CA VAL A 863 3.65 18.17 -22.62
C VAL A 863 3.60 19.07 -23.86
N ASP A 864 2.52 19.00 -24.67
CA ASP A 864 2.22 19.96 -25.75
C ASP A 864 1.61 21.25 -25.20
N TRP A 865 2.44 22.29 -25.11
CA TRP A 865 2.08 23.60 -24.58
C TRP A 865 1.11 24.42 -25.43
N HIS A 866 1.00 24.18 -26.75
CA HIS A 866 0.03 24.92 -27.57
C HIS A 866 -1.41 24.57 -27.16
N GLN A 867 -1.65 23.30 -26.83
CA GLN A 867 -2.92 22.85 -26.28
C GLN A 867 -3.16 23.47 -24.89
N VAL A 868 -2.12 23.58 -24.05
CA VAL A 868 -2.19 24.23 -22.73
C VAL A 868 -2.55 25.73 -22.85
N LYS A 869 -2.03 26.42 -23.86
CA LYS A 869 -2.28 27.86 -24.03
C LYS A 869 -3.72 28.21 -24.43
N GLN A 870 -4.45 27.30 -25.06
CA GLN A 870 -5.85 27.53 -25.42
C GLN A 870 -6.82 27.43 -24.23
N VAL A 871 -6.40 26.89 -23.08
CA VAL A 871 -7.29 26.57 -21.96
C VAL A 871 -7.02 27.36 -20.68
N VAL A 872 -5.82 27.90 -20.51
CA VAL A 872 -5.43 28.81 -19.41
C VAL A 872 -6.21 30.14 -19.44
N ALA A 873 -6.44 30.73 -18.26
CA ALA A 873 -7.05 32.06 -18.16
C ALA A 873 -5.99 33.17 -18.29
N LEU A 874 -4.83 32.99 -17.64
CA LEU A 874 -3.59 33.70 -17.98
C LEU A 874 -2.53 32.61 -18.28
N PRO A 875 -1.81 32.68 -19.40
CA PRO A 875 -0.83 31.68 -19.76
C PRO A 875 0.45 31.90 -18.94
N ILE A 876 0.44 31.52 -17.66
CA ILE A 876 1.53 31.74 -16.72
C ILE A 876 1.98 30.39 -16.13
N VAL A 877 3.29 30.17 -16.07
CA VAL A 877 3.94 29.04 -15.37
C VAL A 877 4.95 29.57 -14.37
N VAL A 878 5.02 28.99 -13.18
CA VAL A 878 6.11 29.15 -12.21
C VAL A 878 6.74 27.77 -12.03
N ASP A 879 8.05 27.65 -12.05
CA ASP A 879 8.69 26.32 -12.09
C ASP A 879 9.69 26.11 -10.94
N GLY A 880 9.21 25.41 -9.93
CA GLY A 880 9.87 25.04 -8.67
C GLY A 880 10.86 23.89 -8.76
N ARG A 881 11.19 23.39 -9.95
CA ARG A 881 12.35 22.51 -10.17
C ARG A 881 13.13 22.81 -11.45
N ASN A 882 12.69 23.79 -12.23
CA ASN A 882 13.26 24.18 -13.52
C ASN A 882 13.31 23.04 -14.56
N CYS A 883 12.38 22.09 -14.51
CA CYS A 883 12.39 20.93 -15.40
C CYS A 883 11.64 21.13 -16.72
N LEU A 884 10.98 22.28 -16.91
CA LEU A 884 10.26 22.63 -18.13
C LEU A 884 11.14 23.38 -19.13
N ASP A 885 10.82 23.21 -20.42
CA ASP A 885 11.41 23.94 -21.53
C ASP A 885 10.75 25.32 -21.67
N PRO A 886 11.44 26.44 -21.36
CA PRO A 886 10.83 27.77 -21.42
C PRO A 886 10.59 28.25 -22.86
N THR A 887 11.30 27.69 -23.84
CA THR A 887 11.19 28.09 -25.25
C THR A 887 9.88 27.58 -25.82
N LYS A 888 9.57 26.29 -25.63
CA LYS A 888 8.28 25.70 -26.03
C LYS A 888 7.10 26.38 -25.35
N LEU A 889 7.29 26.81 -24.10
CA LEU A 889 6.35 27.65 -23.37
C LEU A 889 6.16 29.03 -24.03
N GLN A 890 7.25 29.71 -24.39
CA GLN A 890 7.20 31.01 -25.08
C GLN A 890 6.60 30.91 -26.49
N GLU A 891 6.86 29.83 -27.22
CA GLU A 891 6.30 29.55 -28.56
C GLU A 891 4.79 29.26 -28.49
N ALA A 892 4.34 28.49 -27.49
CA ALA A 892 2.93 28.41 -27.14
C ALA A 892 2.38 29.78 -26.71
N GLY A 893 3.23 30.63 -26.14
CA GLY A 893 2.96 32.00 -25.70
C GLY A 893 2.49 32.05 -24.25
N PHE A 894 3.32 31.49 -23.37
CA PHE A 894 3.28 31.59 -21.92
C PHE A 894 4.29 32.60 -21.37
N GLU A 895 3.93 33.19 -20.24
CA GLU A 895 4.86 33.70 -19.26
C GLU A 895 5.44 32.54 -18.43
N TYR A 896 6.74 32.58 -18.13
CA TYR A 896 7.41 31.52 -17.36
C TYR A 896 8.30 32.10 -16.26
N TYR A 897 8.21 31.53 -15.06
CA TYR A 897 8.83 31.99 -13.83
C TYR A 897 9.54 30.82 -13.12
N GLY A 898 10.57 30.22 -13.72
CA GLY A 898 11.41 29.23 -13.04
C GLY A 898 12.12 29.79 -11.80
N MET A 899 12.43 28.94 -10.82
CA MET A 899 13.26 29.35 -9.66
C MET A 899 14.65 29.71 -10.15
N GLY A 900 15.06 30.96 -10.02
CA GLY A 900 16.34 31.45 -10.53
C GLY A 900 16.39 31.77 -12.01
N ARG A 901 15.28 31.76 -12.74
CA ARG A 901 15.27 32.01 -14.19
C ARG A 901 14.65 33.38 -14.51
N PRO A 902 15.04 34.04 -15.61
CA PRO A 902 14.45 35.31 -16.01
C PRO A 902 12.98 35.05 -16.34
N SER A 903 12.11 35.97 -15.93
CA SER A 903 10.70 35.86 -16.29
C SER A 903 10.51 36.11 -17.79
N ILE A 904 10.04 35.09 -18.50
CA ILE A 904 9.62 35.23 -19.90
C ILE A 904 8.20 35.80 -19.90
N VAL A 905 7.88 36.70 -20.84
CA VAL A 905 6.54 37.30 -21.03
C VAL A 905 6.26 37.51 -22.53
N PRO A 906 5.10 37.09 -23.08
CA PRO A 906 4.75 37.31 -24.50
C PRO A 906 4.27 38.75 -24.81
N ALA A 907 4.38 39.16 -26.08
CA ALA A 907 3.80 40.41 -26.59
C ALA A 907 2.30 40.28 -26.93
N GLN A 908 1.52 41.36 -26.74
CA GLN A 908 0.06 41.37 -26.93
C GLN A 908 -0.39 41.71 -28.36
N VAL A 909 -1.58 41.22 -28.73
CA VAL A 909 -2.33 41.64 -29.92
C VAL A 909 -3.55 42.46 -29.47
N VAL A 910 -3.74 43.64 -30.04
CA VAL A 910 -4.88 44.53 -29.76
C VAL A 910 -5.74 44.69 -31.01
N GLY A 911 -7.04 44.44 -30.89
CA GLY A 911 -8.00 44.62 -31.98
C GLY A 911 -9.45 44.52 -31.52
N VAL A 912 -10.13 45.67 -31.42
CA VAL A 912 -11.58 45.78 -31.22
C VAL A 912 -12.10 46.86 -32.16
N SER A 913 -13.25 46.61 -32.79
CA SER A 913 -13.96 47.59 -33.62
C SER A 913 -15.46 47.43 -33.44
N SER A 914 -16.15 48.52 -33.06
CA SER A 914 -17.58 48.69 -33.31
C SER A 914 -18.01 50.15 -33.11
N LYS A 915 -18.25 50.84 -34.23
CA LYS A 915 -18.89 52.17 -34.38
C LYS A 915 -18.14 53.37 -33.77
#